data_AF-A0A1A7YLX6-F1
#
_entry.id   AF-A0A1A7YLX6-F1
#
_cell.length_a   1.000
_cell.length_b   1.000
_cell.length_c   1.000
_cell.angle_alpha   90.00
_cell.angle_beta   90.00
_cell.angle_gamma   90.00
#
_symmetry.space_group_name_H-M   'P 1'
#
loop_
_entity.id
_entity.type
_entity.pdbx_description
1 polymer ?
#
loop_
_entity_poly.entity_id
_entity_poly.type
_entity_poly.pdbx_seq_one_letter_code
_entity_poly.pdbx_strand_id
1 'polypeptide(L)'
;CDITETRTVMGECVSCSKVYLSRCSSGVPTNISTFGCLYTISIGRPPLKVPARGCSPLCNTTIMTPLRPEFSLFRSYLMDFNLTNEIEQAGEFTIFAPTNAAVREFLQMTAATALDVNTTRYHVVMSKRLLKTDLQPGGYTQTLLGFPFKLGIYPRDGKVFVNDAQVNSSNIICGSGVIHGLSAVLQINRNRCDRMSLQKVTGPCGSCLFRQSKICPNDTMPDKSVRLRKCIFRQNLDGEFLLSVGCIATCIQKNVELLCCEGFYGEHCEPCPGPKGQPCFGNGVCSDGIDGSGVCRCNKGFNGTACETCQNGRYGVHCDQECRCSNGHCDEGLNGDGTCECDVGWRGIHCDEKVESKADELCGSVKCHSSANCVIQPSGPWCLCAAGFKGNGTFCKAVDPCQKNNGGCSASAVCKRTRPGRRDCVCNNGYAGDGLVCVEINPCLEGNGGCHANADCIHVGPNKTSCFCSKGYSGDGQNCTMVNLCKTKNGDCHKFAKCNMTGPGTRTCTCSRNYIGDGLKCKGSVERELKLKGLTGFYFRLMVVGISLQGRGPFTVFVPNAEALKSISSFRDSALAQSKEIYANLLRGHIVMCHTLLPDDLNHPRNLTSLSGLVLTTNSMTEGRITINNSTVTDSDAVSVNGIIHEINSVLYPPHVDKVLSLPNPTDMNLTDVADHYGYKTFYKLLEDTGVMELMNNMVNQPTTIFLPSDSIMASLPQEQKDFLFHQHNRAQLLEYLKYHILTGQKIYAEGLIYLESGRTLQGSSLSFSCGGRCLQGNGHCHPDATCTDLHFEDMTLGVFHYRSSRGQYKLNVTAAQQACAAEGGSLATYTQLSYAQQAGLNLCAAGWLDQNRVAYPTTFPNPNCGFGHVGIVDYGTRKNLSETWDAFCYRVKEVKCECKPGYVGDGSTCSGNLLQVLRSSPNFSNFLTQVLNYSQVSQSGQRFVKRLKDPALLSTLFVPENSGLQDNQTLSQQDIEFHLSEGQVLPLRQLINGTRIRTRVGSLTVLGVSNMLDPSTLSSRFINGRFVTDSDIPASNGIIHVLQGPLIAPPPHQEMQAVHRAGMGVGVVLLVVLVSGIIFVGFHFYSQKTKPFHFHYFKDEEEEEAAASNNSRSICNPVYEAEPEHIGSEAPDATVEKQHQAVNGGSCDLLQNSGAP
;
A
#
# COMPACT_ATOMS: atom_id res chain seq x y z
N CYS A 1 9.54 13.33 42.70
CA CYS A 1 9.05 14.71 42.87
C CYS A 1 10.19 15.53 43.46
N ASP A 2 10.42 16.75 42.97
CA ASP A 2 11.59 17.61 43.24
C ASP A 2 12.90 16.85 43.45
N ILE A 3 13.34 16.18 42.38
CA ILE A 3 14.69 15.64 42.31
C ILE A 3 15.67 16.81 42.16
N THR A 4 16.63 16.79 43.06
CA THR A 4 17.83 17.60 43.13
C THR A 4 18.89 16.55 43.55
N GLU A 5 19.98 16.35 42.80
CA GLU A 5 21.14 15.54 43.27
C GLU A 5 22.52 16.20 43.00
N THR A 6 23.25 16.63 44.06
CA THR A 6 24.69 16.94 44.09
C THR A 6 25.48 15.65 43.93
N ARG A 7 25.51 15.10 42.72
CA ARG A 7 26.62 14.21 42.38
C ARG A 7 27.85 15.06 42.09
N THR A 8 28.99 14.56 42.54
CA THR A 8 30.30 15.08 42.12
C THR A 8 30.75 14.28 40.89
N VAL A 9 31.05 14.96 39.79
CA VAL A 9 31.49 14.35 38.52
C VAL A 9 32.85 14.92 38.08
N MET A 10 33.57 14.20 37.22
CA MET A 10 34.82 14.70 36.61
C MET A 10 34.51 15.52 35.35
N GLY A 11 35.21 16.64 35.15
CA GLY A 11 35.15 17.48 33.95
C GLY A 11 36.13 17.05 32.85
N GLU A 12 36.46 17.96 31.93
CA GLU A 12 37.41 17.66 30.85
C GLU A 12 38.85 17.44 31.37
N CYS A 13 39.52 16.41 30.82
CA CYS A 13 40.94 16.20 31.06
C CYS A 13 41.78 17.14 30.20
N VAL A 14 42.63 17.94 30.83
CA VAL A 14 43.53 18.89 30.16
C VAL A 14 44.93 18.82 30.78
N SER A 15 45.89 19.62 30.27
CA SER A 15 47.18 19.80 30.96
C SER A 15 46.94 20.24 32.40
N CYS A 16 47.61 19.62 33.38
CA CYS A 16 47.50 20.02 34.78
C CYS A 16 47.89 21.50 34.99
N SER A 17 48.82 22.02 34.19
CA SER A 17 49.19 23.45 34.14
C SER A 17 48.16 24.37 33.46
N LYS A 18 47.00 23.85 33.06
CA LYS A 18 45.86 24.60 32.49
C LYS A 18 44.50 24.16 33.07
N VAL A 19 44.46 23.32 34.11
CA VAL A 19 43.20 22.75 34.63
C VAL A 19 42.23 23.82 35.12
N TYR A 20 42.74 24.94 35.64
CA TYR A 20 41.99 26.14 36.04
C TYR A 20 41.36 26.93 34.88
N LEU A 21 41.64 26.58 33.62
CA LEU A 21 40.97 27.12 32.43
C LEU A 21 39.92 26.15 31.84
N SER A 22 39.86 24.91 32.33
CA SER A 22 38.81 23.95 31.95
C SER A 22 37.50 24.28 32.67
N ARG A 23 36.36 24.04 32.01
CA ARG A 23 35.02 24.30 32.58
C ARG A 23 34.33 22.98 32.91
N CYS A 24 33.56 22.97 34.00
CA CYS A 24 32.57 21.94 34.24
C CYS A 24 31.45 22.05 33.18
N SER A 25 31.18 20.98 32.44
CA SER A 25 30.12 20.92 31.43
C SER A 25 28.71 21.01 32.06
N SER A 26 28.58 20.56 33.30
CA SER A 26 27.41 20.72 34.15
C SER A 26 27.84 20.78 35.62
N GLY A 27 27.28 21.70 36.40
CA GLY A 27 27.63 21.89 37.81
C GLY A 27 28.77 22.88 38.06
N VAL A 28 29.07 23.13 39.33
CA VAL A 28 30.07 24.11 39.80
C VAL A 28 31.40 23.39 40.09
N PRO A 29 32.56 23.88 39.59
CA PRO A 29 33.87 23.30 39.92
C PRO A 29 34.18 23.38 41.41
N THR A 30 34.68 22.28 41.99
CA THR A 30 34.93 22.16 43.44
C THR A 30 36.36 22.50 43.85
N ASN A 31 37.14 23.14 42.96
CA ASN A 31 38.58 23.43 43.08
C ASN A 31 39.52 22.21 43.29
N ILE A 32 38.99 21.00 43.36
CA ILE A 32 39.75 19.74 43.45
C ILE A 32 39.87 19.16 42.03
N SER A 33 40.99 18.51 41.72
CA SER A 33 41.19 17.83 40.44
C SER A 33 41.84 16.46 40.60
N THR A 34 41.50 15.52 39.72
CA THR A 34 42.06 14.17 39.68
C THR A 34 43.19 14.08 38.65
N PHE A 35 44.37 13.66 39.09
CA PHE A 35 45.57 13.51 38.28
C PHE A 35 45.60 12.14 37.57
N GLY A 36 46.08 12.10 36.33
CA GLY A 36 46.40 10.87 35.60
C GLY A 36 45.41 10.46 34.51
N CYS A 37 44.36 11.26 34.25
CA CYS A 37 43.52 11.12 33.07
C CYS A 37 44.32 11.36 31.77
N LEU A 38 43.79 10.97 30.60
CA LEU A 38 44.49 11.13 29.31
C LEU A 38 43.89 12.27 28.48
N TYR A 39 44.76 13.09 27.89
CA TYR A 39 44.41 14.14 26.93
C TYR A 39 45.44 14.21 25.80
N THR A 40 45.13 14.87 24.68
CA THR A 40 46.03 14.93 23.51
C THR A 40 46.74 16.27 23.39
N ILE A 41 48.07 16.22 23.23
CA ILE A 41 48.90 17.40 22.93
C ILE A 41 49.24 17.39 21.43
N SER A 42 49.27 18.56 20.79
CA SER A 42 49.75 18.73 19.41
C SER A 42 51.07 19.48 19.40
N ILE A 43 52.11 18.94 18.75
CA ILE A 43 53.47 19.48 18.80
C ILE A 43 54.06 19.60 17.37
N GLY A 44 54.71 20.73 17.08
CA GLY A 44 55.45 20.97 15.83
C GLY A 44 54.59 21.40 14.63
N ARG A 45 55.25 21.52 13.47
CA ARG A 45 54.61 21.63 12.14
C ARG A 45 55.32 20.67 11.17
N PRO A 46 54.61 19.73 10.52
CA PRO A 46 53.20 19.38 10.74
C PRO A 46 52.93 18.92 12.20
N PRO A 47 51.74 19.21 12.77
CA PRO A 47 51.47 18.96 14.18
C PRO A 47 51.23 17.47 14.46
N LEU A 48 52.16 16.82 15.15
CA LEU A 48 51.97 15.46 15.64
C LEU A 48 51.07 15.46 16.88
N LYS A 49 50.03 14.61 16.90
CA LYS A 49 49.15 14.42 18.05
C LYS A 49 49.66 13.26 18.91
N VAL A 50 49.93 13.53 20.19
CA VAL A 50 50.47 12.53 21.13
C VAL A 50 49.59 12.48 22.38
N PRO A 51 49.16 11.29 22.85
CA PRO A 51 48.43 11.16 24.10
C PRO A 51 49.37 11.37 25.30
N ALA A 52 48.94 12.16 26.28
CA ALA A 52 49.68 12.50 27.48
C ALA A 52 48.78 12.42 28.72
N ARG A 53 49.37 12.27 29.91
CA ARG A 53 48.64 12.34 31.17
C ARG A 53 48.38 13.79 31.58
N GLY A 54 47.18 14.06 32.07
CA GLY A 54 46.69 15.37 32.48
C GLY A 54 45.87 15.32 33.78
N CYS A 55 45.11 16.38 34.02
CA CYS A 55 44.22 16.54 35.17
C CYS A 55 42.82 16.93 34.72
N SER A 56 41.81 16.47 35.47
CA SER A 56 40.39 16.83 35.29
C SER A 56 39.83 17.42 36.59
N PRO A 57 39.06 18.52 36.56
CA PRO A 57 38.42 19.08 37.75
C PRO A 57 37.25 18.20 38.22
N LEU A 58 36.88 18.31 39.50
CA LEU A 58 35.62 17.78 40.04
C LEU A 58 34.53 18.87 40.06
N CYS A 59 33.27 18.47 39.87
CA CYS A 59 32.12 19.35 39.58
C CYS A 59 30.85 18.92 40.35
N ASN A 60 30.14 19.84 41.01
CA ASN A 60 28.98 19.58 41.92
C ASN A 60 27.62 20.15 41.44
N THR A 61 26.51 19.62 41.98
CA THR A 61 25.11 20.15 41.83
C THR A 61 24.43 20.40 43.22
N THR A 62 23.10 20.28 43.43
CA THR A 62 22.36 20.39 44.71
C THR A 62 21.61 19.08 45.03
N ILE A 63 21.48 18.57 46.28
CA ILE A 63 20.66 17.37 46.65
C ILE A 63 19.27 17.75 47.22
N MET A 64 18.29 16.85 47.05
CA MET A 64 16.97 16.71 47.68
C MET A 64 16.94 16.83 49.22
N THR A 65 15.81 17.32 49.74
CA THR A 65 15.32 17.06 51.12
C THR A 65 13.78 16.77 51.08
N PRO A 66 13.06 16.44 52.18
CA PRO A 66 12.04 15.40 52.14
C PRO A 66 10.61 15.87 51.81
N LEU A 67 9.96 15.22 50.83
CA LEU A 67 8.53 15.39 50.58
C LEU A 67 7.65 14.59 51.56
N ARG A 68 6.58 15.26 52.00
CA ARG A 68 5.28 14.68 52.37
C ARG A 68 5.34 13.50 53.36
N PRO A 69 5.63 13.74 54.66
CA PRO A 69 5.68 12.68 55.67
C PRO A 69 4.36 11.91 55.81
N GLU A 70 3.23 12.48 55.38
CA GLU A 70 1.91 11.83 55.37
C GLU A 70 1.81 10.59 54.45
N PHE A 71 2.76 10.39 53.52
CA PHE A 71 2.81 9.24 52.60
C PHE A 71 4.06 8.35 52.79
N SER A 72 4.82 8.53 53.87
CA SER A 72 6.14 7.88 54.02
C SER A 72 6.11 6.34 54.03
N LEU A 73 5.05 5.71 54.55
CA LEU A 73 4.88 4.25 54.52
C LEU A 73 4.60 3.75 53.10
N PHE A 74 3.74 4.43 52.33
CA PHE A 74 3.50 4.04 50.95
C PHE A 74 4.74 4.25 50.07
N ARG A 75 5.54 5.29 50.37
CA ARG A 75 6.82 5.53 49.72
C ARG A 75 7.85 4.42 50.01
N SER A 76 7.91 3.85 51.22
CA SER A 76 8.85 2.75 51.48
C SER A 76 8.50 1.53 50.64
N TYR A 77 7.22 1.12 50.57
CA TYR A 77 6.83 -0.03 49.76
C TYR A 77 7.13 0.15 48.25
N LEU A 78 7.01 1.37 47.71
CA LEU A 78 7.45 1.67 46.33
C LEU A 78 8.97 1.47 46.11
N MET A 79 9.79 1.66 47.16
CA MET A 79 11.23 1.43 47.15
C MET A 79 11.58 -0.04 47.43
N ASP A 80 10.94 -0.66 48.42
CA ASP A 80 11.13 -2.06 48.82
C ASP A 80 10.80 -3.02 47.66
N PHE A 81 9.78 -2.69 46.86
CA PHE A 81 9.43 -3.42 45.63
C PHE A 81 10.13 -2.90 44.36
N ASN A 82 11.09 -1.97 44.48
CA ASN A 82 11.89 -1.39 43.38
C ASN A 82 11.06 -0.79 42.22
N LEU A 83 9.85 -0.29 42.52
CA LEU A 83 8.91 0.23 41.52
C LEU A 83 9.26 1.67 41.09
N THR A 84 10.00 2.43 41.90
CA THR A 84 10.42 3.81 41.58
C THR A 84 11.13 3.91 40.23
N ASN A 85 12.07 3.01 39.97
CA ASN A 85 12.83 2.95 38.70
C ASN A 85 11.95 2.59 37.49
N GLU A 86 10.89 1.80 37.69
CA GLU A 86 9.92 1.43 36.65
C GLU A 86 9.00 2.62 36.32
N ILE A 87 8.54 3.34 37.35
CA ILE A 87 7.67 4.53 37.25
C ILE A 87 8.38 5.69 36.52
N GLU A 88 9.60 6.04 36.92
CA GLU A 88 10.33 7.19 36.37
C GLU A 88 10.76 6.99 34.90
N GLN A 89 10.87 5.73 34.43
CA GLN A 89 11.22 5.42 33.04
C GLN A 89 10.05 5.50 32.05
N ALA A 90 8.79 5.57 32.53
CA ALA A 90 7.59 5.49 31.68
C ALA A 90 7.18 6.81 31.00
N GLY A 91 7.94 7.89 31.22
CA GLY A 91 7.54 9.24 30.83
C GLY A 91 6.52 9.80 31.82
N GLU A 92 5.23 9.70 31.50
CA GLU A 92 4.16 10.17 32.38
C GLU A 92 3.64 9.06 33.32
N PHE A 93 3.16 9.46 34.49
CA PHE A 93 2.55 8.55 35.47
C PHE A 93 1.60 9.29 36.44
N THR A 94 0.73 8.53 37.09
CA THR A 94 -0.14 9.00 38.19
C THR A 94 -0.07 8.01 39.35
N ILE A 95 0.07 8.49 40.58
CA ILE A 95 0.05 7.65 41.80
C ILE A 95 -1.11 8.09 42.69
N PHE A 96 -1.94 7.15 43.12
CA PHE A 96 -2.97 7.35 44.13
C PHE A 96 -2.42 6.89 45.48
N ALA A 97 -1.77 7.77 46.24
CA ALA A 97 -1.04 7.41 47.44
C ALA A 97 -1.95 7.37 48.69
N PRO A 98 -2.16 6.23 49.36
CA PRO A 98 -2.88 6.18 50.63
C PRO A 98 -2.04 6.86 51.74
N THR A 99 -2.71 7.59 52.63
CA THR A 99 -2.04 8.20 53.79
C THR A 99 -1.50 7.15 54.77
N ASN A 100 -0.50 7.51 55.57
CA ASN A 100 0.04 6.66 56.62
C ASN A 100 -1.00 6.17 57.65
N ALA A 101 -2.10 6.89 57.83
CA ALA A 101 -3.22 6.45 58.67
C ALA A 101 -3.99 5.30 57.98
N ALA A 102 -4.43 5.53 56.74
CA ALA A 102 -5.11 4.54 55.90
C ALA A 102 -4.33 3.23 55.75
N VAL A 103 -2.99 3.32 55.59
CA VAL A 103 -2.11 2.14 55.54
C VAL A 103 -2.17 1.34 56.84
N ARG A 104 -2.06 1.98 58.01
CA ARG A 104 -2.08 1.28 59.31
C ARG A 104 -3.45 0.65 59.60
N GLU A 105 -4.52 1.37 59.30
CA GLU A 105 -5.90 0.89 59.45
C GLU A 105 -6.16 -0.35 58.58
N PHE A 106 -5.75 -0.31 57.32
CA PHE A 106 -5.82 -1.46 56.42
C PHE A 106 -5.03 -2.67 56.93
N LEU A 107 -3.80 -2.46 57.41
CA LEU A 107 -2.96 -3.53 57.96
C LEU A 107 -3.57 -4.15 59.23
N GLN A 108 -4.15 -3.35 60.12
CA GLN A 108 -4.89 -3.83 61.28
C GLN A 108 -6.13 -4.65 60.88
N MET A 109 -6.95 -4.13 59.97
CA MET A 109 -8.18 -4.79 59.51
C MET A 109 -7.90 -6.12 58.76
N THR A 110 -6.76 -6.23 58.07
CA THR A 110 -6.37 -7.42 57.30
C THR A 110 -5.43 -8.37 58.04
N ALA A 111 -5.04 -8.04 59.28
CA ALA A 111 -3.99 -8.72 60.05
C ALA A 111 -2.64 -8.87 59.29
N ALA A 112 -2.36 -7.97 58.35
CA ALA A 112 -1.15 -7.98 57.54
C ALA A 112 -0.03 -7.13 58.17
N THR A 113 1.22 -7.52 57.96
CA THR A 113 2.40 -6.82 58.50
C THR A 113 2.95 -5.72 57.59
N ALA A 114 2.66 -5.80 56.28
CA ALA A 114 3.05 -4.83 55.26
C ALA A 114 2.07 -4.90 54.07
N LEU A 115 2.03 -3.86 53.23
CA LEU A 115 1.32 -3.93 51.94
C LEU A 115 2.10 -4.85 50.99
N ASP A 116 1.39 -5.65 50.19
CA ASP A 116 2.02 -6.51 49.18
C ASP A 116 2.32 -5.76 47.87
N VAL A 117 3.15 -6.38 47.03
CA VAL A 117 3.57 -5.80 45.75
C VAL A 117 2.41 -5.56 44.77
N ASN A 118 1.37 -6.41 44.80
CA ASN A 118 0.22 -6.24 43.90
C ASN A 118 -0.65 -5.09 44.36
N THR A 119 -0.95 -5.00 45.66
CA THR A 119 -1.68 -3.84 46.23
C THR A 119 -0.91 -2.56 45.93
N THR A 120 0.41 -2.55 46.12
CA THR A 120 1.26 -1.39 45.80
C THR A 120 1.19 -1.01 44.32
N ARG A 121 1.23 -1.98 43.39
CA ARG A 121 1.06 -1.75 41.94
C ARG A 121 -0.34 -1.27 41.55
N TYR A 122 -1.39 -1.68 42.26
CA TYR A 122 -2.77 -1.26 41.98
C TYR A 122 -3.02 0.24 42.24
N HIS A 123 -2.17 0.90 43.03
CA HIS A 123 -2.23 2.34 43.29
C HIS A 123 -1.47 3.19 42.24
N VAL A 124 -0.85 2.57 41.24
CA VAL A 124 0.02 3.24 40.25
C VAL A 124 -0.58 3.12 38.85
N VAL A 125 -0.60 4.22 38.10
CA VAL A 125 -1.08 4.32 36.71
C VAL A 125 0.06 4.86 35.83
N MET A 126 0.27 4.23 34.69
CA MET A 126 1.44 4.46 33.82
C MET A 126 1.05 5.12 32.50
N SER A 127 1.96 5.89 31.91
CA SER A 127 1.81 6.57 30.62
C SER A 127 0.61 7.54 30.54
N LYS A 128 0.14 8.04 31.68
CA LYS A 128 -0.85 9.12 31.81
C LYS A 128 -0.57 9.97 33.05
N ARG A 129 -0.46 11.29 32.88
CA ARG A 129 -0.50 12.27 33.97
C ARG A 129 -1.92 12.82 34.12
N LEU A 130 -2.70 12.28 35.06
CA LEU A 130 -4.08 12.67 35.31
C LEU A 130 -4.15 13.72 36.43
N LEU A 131 -4.42 14.98 36.10
CA LEU A 131 -4.78 16.02 37.07
C LEU A 131 -6.22 15.82 37.58
N LYS A 132 -6.64 16.54 38.61
CA LYS A 132 -8.01 16.50 39.17
C LYS A 132 -9.08 16.87 38.13
N THR A 133 -8.74 17.71 37.16
CA THR A 133 -9.56 18.05 35.97
C THR A 133 -9.72 16.89 35.00
N ASP A 134 -8.82 15.91 35.08
CA ASP A 134 -8.70 14.78 34.16
C ASP A 134 -9.20 13.49 34.84
N LEU A 135 -9.46 13.55 36.16
CA LEU A 135 -10.23 12.57 36.92
C LEU A 135 -11.73 12.72 36.60
N GLN A 136 -12.08 12.46 35.35
CA GLN A 136 -13.44 12.60 34.82
C GLN A 136 -14.43 11.62 35.48
N PRO A 137 -15.67 12.05 35.78
CA PRO A 137 -16.77 11.18 36.19
C PRO A 137 -16.94 9.92 35.34
N GLY A 138 -16.80 8.76 35.99
CA GLY A 138 -16.87 7.44 35.35
C GLY A 138 -15.58 6.97 34.67
N GLY A 139 -14.52 7.78 34.65
CA GLY A 139 -13.29 7.45 33.93
C GLY A 139 -12.59 6.21 34.48
N TYR A 140 -12.50 5.14 33.69
CA TYR A 140 -11.67 3.97 34.02
C TYR A 140 -10.23 4.13 33.53
N THR A 141 -9.26 3.84 34.39
CA THR A 141 -7.82 3.85 34.04
C THR A 141 -7.11 2.57 34.46
N GLN A 142 -6.23 2.06 33.61
CA GLN A 142 -5.48 0.83 33.88
C GLN A 142 -4.33 1.09 34.85
N THR A 143 -4.09 0.15 35.77
CA THR A 143 -2.98 0.21 36.73
C THR A 143 -1.73 -0.54 36.26
N LEU A 144 -0.61 -0.32 36.96
CA LEU A 144 0.64 -1.07 36.83
C LEU A 144 0.48 -2.56 37.17
N LEU A 145 -0.63 -2.96 37.82
CA LEU A 145 -0.92 -4.36 38.12
C LEU A 145 -1.38 -5.17 36.88
N GLY A 146 -2.04 -4.54 35.90
CA GLY A 146 -2.41 -5.20 34.65
C GLY A 146 -3.77 -4.78 34.07
N PHE A 147 -4.14 -5.40 32.95
CA PHE A 147 -5.33 -5.05 32.17
C PHE A 147 -6.70 -5.35 32.82
N PRO A 148 -6.93 -6.41 33.63
CA PRO A 148 -8.20 -6.56 34.36
C PRO A 148 -8.28 -5.62 35.57
N PHE A 149 -7.14 -5.07 36.01
CA PHE A 149 -7.01 -4.24 37.20
C PHE A 149 -7.08 -2.75 36.83
N LYS A 150 -8.29 -2.32 36.47
CA LYS A 150 -8.63 -0.90 36.30
C LYS A 150 -9.00 -0.26 37.64
N LEU A 151 -8.89 1.06 37.72
CA LEU A 151 -9.51 1.92 38.73
C LEU A 151 -10.65 2.69 38.07
N GLY A 152 -11.82 2.74 38.72
CA GLY A 152 -12.91 3.63 38.33
C GLY A 152 -12.88 4.93 39.13
N ILE A 153 -13.35 6.02 38.52
CA ILE A 153 -13.36 7.36 39.13
C ILE A 153 -14.82 7.79 39.33
N TYR A 154 -15.26 7.86 40.58
CA TYR A 154 -16.68 8.02 40.92
C TYR A 154 -16.92 9.33 41.68
N PRO A 155 -17.74 10.27 41.16
CA PRO A 155 -18.17 11.43 41.92
C PRO A 155 -19.33 11.04 42.84
N ARG A 156 -19.14 11.10 44.16
CA ARG A 156 -20.23 10.93 45.14
C ARG A 156 -20.31 12.20 45.99
N ASP A 157 -21.49 12.83 46.00
CA ASP A 157 -21.83 14.03 46.78
C ASP A 157 -20.79 15.16 46.73
N GLY A 158 -20.37 15.53 45.52
CA GLY A 158 -19.40 16.61 45.26
C GLY A 158 -17.93 16.26 45.55
N LYS A 159 -17.64 15.03 45.98
CA LYS A 159 -16.30 14.50 46.22
C LYS A 159 -15.91 13.49 45.15
N VAL A 160 -14.62 13.39 44.87
CA VAL A 160 -14.05 12.39 43.93
C VAL A 160 -13.56 11.18 44.72
N PHE A 161 -13.99 9.99 44.31
CA PHE A 161 -13.53 8.71 44.80
C PHE A 161 -12.80 7.94 43.69
N VAL A 162 -11.82 7.13 44.08
CA VAL A 162 -11.11 6.18 43.22
C VAL A 162 -11.46 4.80 43.76
N ASN A 163 -12.22 4.03 42.99
CA ASN A 163 -13.10 2.99 43.54
C ASN A 163 -13.91 3.57 44.71
N ASP A 164 -13.72 3.08 45.94
CA ASP A 164 -14.40 3.56 47.15
C ASP A 164 -13.50 4.42 48.07
N ALA A 165 -12.27 4.73 47.65
CA ALA A 165 -11.35 5.58 48.41
C ALA A 165 -11.48 7.06 48.04
N GLN A 166 -11.75 7.94 49.02
CA GLN A 166 -11.92 9.38 48.77
C GLN A 166 -10.57 10.04 48.43
N VAL A 167 -10.54 10.90 47.41
CA VAL A 167 -9.38 11.75 47.10
C VAL A 167 -9.35 12.94 48.06
N ASN A 168 -8.45 12.88 49.05
CA ASN A 168 -8.29 13.89 50.10
C ASN A 168 -7.31 15.00 49.72
N SER A 169 -6.33 14.71 48.86
CA SER A 169 -5.43 15.72 48.29
C SER A 169 -5.15 15.38 46.83
N SER A 170 -4.82 16.38 46.02
CA SER A 170 -4.79 16.24 44.56
C SER A 170 -3.79 17.17 43.89
N ASN A 171 -3.36 16.84 42.67
CA ASN A 171 -2.44 17.65 41.86
C ASN A 171 -1.05 17.87 42.49
N ILE A 172 -0.55 16.90 43.25
CA ILE A 172 0.82 16.94 43.79
C ILE A 172 1.78 16.59 42.64
N ILE A 173 2.25 17.60 41.91
CA ILE A 173 3.09 17.43 40.71
C ILE A 173 4.41 16.75 41.06
N CYS A 174 4.87 15.83 40.20
CA CYS A 174 5.97 14.93 40.49
C CYS A 174 6.87 14.73 39.26
N GLY A 175 7.56 15.79 38.83
CA GLY A 175 8.30 15.78 37.56
C GLY A 175 7.34 15.66 36.38
N SER A 176 7.45 14.58 35.60
CA SER A 176 6.54 14.23 34.51
C SER A 176 5.24 13.55 34.98
N GLY A 177 5.12 13.18 36.26
CA GLY A 177 3.92 12.57 36.83
C GLY A 177 3.17 13.45 37.83
N VAL A 178 2.17 12.85 38.49
CA VAL A 178 1.33 13.52 39.51
C VAL A 178 0.88 12.53 40.59
N ILE A 179 0.67 13.01 41.81
CA ILE A 179 0.18 12.23 42.95
C ILE A 179 -1.14 12.82 43.47
N HIS A 180 -2.08 11.94 43.81
CA HIS A 180 -3.31 12.26 44.58
C HIS A 180 -3.31 11.43 45.87
N GLY A 181 -3.66 12.04 46.99
CA GLY A 181 -3.71 11.38 48.30
C GLY A 181 -5.07 10.76 48.59
N LEU A 182 -5.11 9.49 48.99
CA LEU A 182 -6.33 8.74 49.28
C LEU A 182 -6.62 8.60 50.80
N SER A 183 -7.91 8.56 51.12
CA SER A 183 -8.44 8.28 52.46
C SER A 183 -8.31 6.82 52.91
N ALA A 184 -8.15 5.89 51.97
CA ALA A 184 -8.12 4.45 52.20
C ALA A 184 -7.11 3.77 51.25
N VAL A 185 -6.71 2.53 51.58
CA VAL A 185 -5.95 1.66 50.67
C VAL A 185 -6.92 1.03 49.66
N LEU A 186 -6.62 1.13 48.37
CA LEU A 186 -7.39 0.53 47.28
C LEU A 186 -7.31 -1.00 47.35
N GLN A 187 -8.46 -1.66 47.54
CA GLN A 187 -8.55 -3.12 47.48
C GLN A 187 -8.61 -3.61 46.02
N ILE A 188 -7.86 -4.66 45.71
CA ILE A 188 -7.87 -5.28 44.38
C ILE A 188 -9.17 -6.09 44.22
N ASN A 189 -10.12 -5.54 43.48
CA ASN A 189 -11.31 -6.27 43.05
C ASN A 189 -10.93 -7.27 41.93
N ARG A 190 -11.40 -8.52 42.08
CA ARG A 190 -11.27 -9.60 41.07
C ARG A 190 -12.63 -9.89 40.42
N ASN A 191 -13.28 -8.83 39.94
CA ASN A 191 -14.54 -8.89 39.21
C ASN A 191 -14.32 -9.10 37.69
N ARG A 192 -13.15 -8.73 37.18
CA ARG A 192 -12.71 -8.97 35.80
C ARG A 192 -11.96 -10.30 35.69
N CYS A 193 -12.44 -11.18 34.82
CA CYS A 193 -11.78 -12.41 34.41
C CYS A 193 -11.31 -12.34 32.93
N ASP A 194 -11.09 -11.11 32.43
CA ASP A 194 -10.63 -10.78 31.08
C ASP A 194 -9.54 -11.75 30.58
N ARG A 195 -9.80 -12.44 29.46
CA ARG A 195 -8.92 -13.48 28.94
C ARG A 195 -7.91 -12.91 27.97
N MET A 196 -6.64 -13.02 28.33
CA MET A 196 -5.52 -12.61 27.47
C MET A 196 -5.18 -13.70 26.46
N SER A 197 -5.45 -13.45 25.18
CA SER A 197 -4.89 -14.26 24.09
C SER A 197 -3.66 -13.55 23.50
N LEU A 198 -2.57 -14.32 23.35
CA LEU A 198 -1.29 -13.83 22.82
C LEU A 198 -1.17 -14.22 21.34
N GLN A 199 -1.67 -13.37 20.44
CA GLN A 199 -1.57 -13.62 19.01
C GLN A 199 -0.17 -13.24 18.52
N LYS A 200 0.56 -14.21 17.97
CA LYS A 200 1.87 -13.96 17.33
C LYS A 200 1.65 -13.38 15.94
N VAL A 201 1.76 -12.07 15.82
CA VAL A 201 1.77 -11.34 14.54
C VAL A 201 3.21 -11.10 14.07
N THR A 202 3.41 -11.01 12.77
CA THR A 202 4.74 -10.75 12.20
C THR A 202 4.97 -9.25 12.12
N GLY A 203 6.02 -8.74 12.75
CA GLY A 203 6.36 -7.32 12.67
C GLY A 203 6.89 -6.95 11.28
N PRO A 204 6.86 -5.65 10.91
CA PRO A 204 7.51 -5.19 9.68
C PRO A 204 9.01 -5.50 9.73
N CYS A 205 9.62 -5.79 8.58
CA CYS A 205 11.07 -5.90 8.53
C CYS A 205 11.70 -4.53 8.83
N GLY A 206 12.62 -4.49 9.81
CA GLY A 206 13.28 -3.26 10.26
C GLY A 206 14.73 -3.52 10.66
N SER A 207 15.46 -2.46 11.04
CA SER A 207 16.87 -2.61 11.40
C SER A 207 17.05 -3.48 12.63
N CYS A 208 17.91 -4.52 12.54
CA CYS A 208 18.27 -5.36 13.68
C CYS A 208 18.90 -4.57 14.85
N LEU A 209 19.35 -3.33 14.59
CA LEU A 209 19.95 -2.43 15.58
C LEU A 209 18.92 -1.56 16.33
N PHE A 210 17.65 -1.53 15.90
CA PHE A 210 16.62 -0.81 16.66
C PHE A 210 16.25 -1.56 17.95
N ARG A 211 15.89 -0.80 19.00
CA ARG A 211 15.23 -1.39 20.18
C ARG A 211 14.02 -2.20 19.71
N GLN A 212 13.91 -3.44 20.19
CA GLN A 212 12.95 -4.45 19.68
C GLN A 212 11.49 -3.96 19.60
N SER A 213 11.07 -3.02 20.46
CA SER A 213 9.73 -2.41 20.43
C SER A 213 9.43 -1.57 19.18
N LYS A 214 10.43 -1.09 18.44
CA LYS A 214 10.24 -0.36 17.17
C LYS A 214 10.13 -1.26 15.94
N ILE A 215 10.30 -2.57 16.09
CA ILE A 215 10.20 -3.57 15.01
C ILE A 215 8.83 -4.28 15.05
N CYS A 216 7.90 -3.76 15.87
CA CYS A 216 6.54 -4.28 16.03
C CYS A 216 5.51 -3.19 15.69
N PRO A 217 4.34 -3.55 15.13
CA PRO A 217 3.23 -2.62 14.94
C PRO A 217 2.79 -1.96 16.25
N ASN A 218 2.13 -0.80 16.13
CA ASN A 218 1.49 -0.13 17.26
C ASN A 218 0.62 -1.12 18.06
N ASP A 219 0.58 -0.93 19.38
CA ASP A 219 -0.15 -1.77 20.34
C ASP A 219 0.30 -3.25 20.43
N THR A 220 1.48 -3.60 19.88
CA THR A 220 2.09 -4.94 19.97
C THR A 220 3.52 -4.92 20.54
N MET A 221 3.98 -6.02 21.16
CA MET A 221 5.28 -6.09 21.84
C MET A 221 6.16 -7.24 21.31
N PRO A 222 7.49 -7.10 21.21
CA PRO A 222 8.37 -8.14 20.69
C PRO A 222 8.41 -9.40 21.56
N ASP A 223 8.29 -10.58 20.94
CA ASP A 223 8.47 -11.88 21.59
C ASP A 223 9.96 -12.15 21.83
N LYS A 224 10.43 -11.88 23.05
CA LYS A 224 11.82 -12.09 23.45
C LYS A 224 12.26 -13.57 23.44
N SER A 225 11.33 -14.53 23.39
CA SER A 225 11.67 -15.96 23.30
C SER A 225 12.04 -16.41 21.89
N VAL A 226 11.62 -15.67 20.86
CA VAL A 226 11.84 -16.03 19.45
C VAL A 226 12.98 -15.19 18.89
N ARG A 227 14.00 -15.85 18.34
CA ARG A 227 15.08 -15.15 17.61
C ARG A 227 14.50 -14.38 16.43
N LEU A 228 14.94 -13.13 16.29
CA LEU A 228 14.65 -12.26 15.16
C LEU A 228 14.95 -13.00 13.84
N ARG A 229 13.99 -13.02 12.92
CA ARG A 229 14.17 -13.66 11.60
C ARG A 229 14.84 -12.67 10.66
N LYS A 230 15.91 -13.10 9.96
CA LYS A 230 16.52 -12.27 8.91
C LYS A 230 15.50 -11.98 7.80
N CYS A 231 15.53 -10.76 7.30
CA CYS A 231 14.71 -10.27 6.20
C CYS A 231 15.46 -9.11 5.53
N ILE A 232 14.88 -8.49 4.50
CA ILE A 232 15.45 -7.30 3.87
C ILE A 232 14.41 -6.17 3.96
N PHE A 233 14.86 -4.97 4.36
CA PHE A 233 14.01 -3.78 4.46
C PHE A 233 14.74 -2.56 3.92
N ARG A 234 13.96 -1.53 3.61
CA ARG A 234 14.42 -0.28 3.04
C ARG A 234 14.70 0.73 4.16
N GLN A 235 15.96 0.83 4.62
CA GLN A 235 16.35 1.79 5.66
C GLN A 235 16.57 3.18 5.03
N ASN A 236 15.86 4.21 5.50
CA ASN A 236 16.13 5.58 5.06
C ASN A 236 17.24 6.22 5.93
N LEU A 237 18.41 6.47 5.34
CA LEU A 237 19.54 7.24 5.90
C LEU A 237 19.75 8.48 5.02
N ASP A 238 19.60 9.68 5.58
CA ASP A 238 19.87 10.98 4.93
C ASP A 238 19.20 11.19 3.54
N GLY A 239 18.10 10.47 3.31
CA GLY A 239 17.31 10.46 2.07
C GLY A 239 17.48 9.20 1.23
N GLU A 240 18.60 8.49 1.38
CA GLU A 240 18.95 7.24 0.71
C GLU A 240 18.27 6.02 1.36
N PHE A 241 17.92 4.99 0.60
CA PHE A 241 16.94 3.97 1.00
C PHE A 241 17.52 2.53 0.89
N LEU A 242 18.70 2.27 1.48
CA LEU A 242 19.40 0.98 1.35
C LEU A 242 18.56 -0.24 1.76
N LEU A 243 18.58 -1.27 0.91
CA LEU A 243 18.11 -2.62 1.19
C LEU A 243 19.04 -3.32 2.20
N SER A 244 18.84 -3.02 3.47
CA SER A 244 19.65 -3.54 4.57
C SER A 244 19.16 -4.91 5.03
N VAL A 245 20.09 -5.78 5.49
CA VAL A 245 19.74 -7.02 6.18
C VAL A 245 19.09 -6.66 7.51
N GLY A 246 17.76 -6.77 7.53
CA GLY A 246 16.92 -6.45 8.66
C GLY A 246 16.52 -7.68 9.46
N CYS A 247 15.73 -7.38 10.47
CA CYS A 247 15.13 -8.31 11.39
C CYS A 247 13.61 -8.14 11.36
N ILE A 248 12.90 -9.24 11.15
CA ILE A 248 11.48 -9.37 11.48
C ILE A 248 11.41 -9.82 12.93
N ALA A 249 10.75 -9.03 13.75
CA ALA A 249 10.33 -9.47 15.07
C ALA A 249 9.09 -10.37 14.94
N THR A 250 9.06 -11.47 15.69
CA THR A 250 7.77 -12.07 16.05
C THR A 250 7.20 -11.20 17.16
N CYS A 251 6.03 -10.63 16.93
CA CYS A 251 5.40 -9.67 17.83
C CYS A 251 4.17 -10.28 18.47
N ILE A 252 4.04 -10.08 19.77
CA ILE A 252 2.90 -10.47 20.59
C ILE A 252 1.90 -9.32 20.54
N GLN A 253 0.83 -9.53 19.78
CA GLN A 253 -0.39 -8.74 19.92
C GLN A 253 -1.19 -9.29 21.10
N LYS A 254 -1.66 -8.39 21.96
CA LYS A 254 -2.38 -8.70 23.19
C LYS A 254 -3.88 -8.53 22.97
N ASN A 255 -4.53 -9.56 22.44
CA ASN A 255 -5.98 -9.53 22.26
C ASN A 255 -6.64 -9.91 23.58
N VAL A 256 -7.19 -8.91 24.27
CA VAL A 256 -7.94 -9.09 25.52
C VAL A 256 -9.40 -9.31 25.17
N GLU A 257 -9.88 -10.54 25.39
CA GLU A 257 -11.30 -10.88 25.42
C GLU A 257 -11.86 -10.38 26.77
N LEU A 258 -12.81 -9.44 26.72
CA LEU A 258 -13.35 -8.81 27.92
C LEU A 258 -14.35 -9.76 28.59
N LEU A 259 -14.20 -10.04 29.88
CA LEU A 259 -15.01 -11.00 30.64
C LEU A 259 -15.18 -10.58 32.10
N CYS A 260 -16.38 -10.81 32.63
CA CYS A 260 -16.61 -10.84 34.07
C CYS A 260 -16.21 -12.19 34.67
N CYS A 261 -15.87 -12.19 35.95
CA CYS A 261 -15.78 -13.42 36.73
C CYS A 261 -17.18 -13.93 37.10
N GLU A 262 -17.28 -15.22 37.43
CA GLU A 262 -18.49 -15.85 37.95
C GLU A 262 -19.08 -15.05 39.12
N GLY A 263 -20.38 -14.75 39.06
CA GLY A 263 -21.07 -13.89 40.02
C GLY A 263 -20.84 -12.39 39.85
N PHE A 264 -20.38 -11.92 38.68
CA PHE A 264 -20.29 -10.49 38.33
C PHE A 264 -20.85 -10.20 36.93
N TYR A 265 -21.52 -9.07 36.75
CA TYR A 265 -22.33 -8.76 35.55
C TYR A 265 -22.16 -7.35 34.99
N GLY A 266 -22.57 -7.12 33.74
CA GLY A 266 -22.53 -5.81 33.08
C GLY A 266 -21.13 -5.40 32.59
N GLU A 267 -21.05 -4.32 31.82
CA GLU A 267 -19.80 -3.89 31.14
C GLU A 267 -18.62 -3.66 32.09
N HIS A 268 -18.89 -3.28 33.35
CA HIS A 268 -17.89 -3.01 34.37
C HIS A 268 -17.75 -4.14 35.42
N CYS A 269 -18.54 -5.21 35.31
CA CYS A 269 -18.58 -6.37 36.20
C CYS A 269 -18.93 -6.01 37.66
N GLU A 270 -20.16 -5.57 37.86
CA GLU A 270 -20.77 -5.31 39.16
C GLU A 270 -21.11 -6.64 39.86
N PRO A 271 -21.03 -6.74 41.21
CA PRO A 271 -21.28 -8.00 41.91
C PRO A 271 -22.76 -8.39 41.85
N CYS A 272 -23.05 -9.65 41.53
CA CYS A 272 -24.41 -10.20 41.62
C CYS A 272 -25.00 -10.04 43.04
N PRO A 273 -26.34 -9.91 43.16
CA PRO A 273 -27.00 -9.70 44.44
C PRO A 273 -26.67 -10.79 45.47
N GLY A 274 -26.17 -10.42 46.65
CA GLY A 274 -25.88 -11.36 47.73
C GLY A 274 -24.64 -10.99 48.58
N PRO A 275 -24.27 -11.83 49.55
CA PRO A 275 -23.02 -11.67 50.31
C PRO A 275 -21.78 -11.85 49.42
N LYS A 276 -20.65 -11.26 49.83
CA LYS A 276 -19.39 -11.32 49.07
C LYS A 276 -18.91 -12.78 48.93
N GLY A 277 -18.97 -13.32 47.70
CA GLY A 277 -18.64 -14.71 47.40
C GLY A 277 -19.81 -15.69 47.47
N GLN A 278 -21.05 -15.20 47.66
CA GLN A 278 -22.29 -15.97 47.64
C GLN A 278 -23.32 -15.26 46.73
N PRO A 279 -23.11 -15.25 45.40
CA PRO A 279 -24.10 -14.71 44.46
C PRO A 279 -25.43 -15.42 44.63
N CYS A 280 -26.53 -14.66 44.62
CA CYS A 280 -27.88 -15.14 44.92
C CYS A 280 -27.95 -15.93 46.25
N PHE A 281 -27.20 -15.50 47.27
CA PHE A 281 -27.05 -16.15 48.58
C PHE A 281 -26.58 -17.63 48.52
N GLY A 282 -26.10 -18.12 47.37
CA GLY A 282 -25.87 -19.54 47.11
C GLY A 282 -27.14 -20.36 46.83
N ASN A 283 -28.31 -19.70 46.84
CA ASN A 283 -29.65 -20.28 46.72
C ASN A 283 -30.28 -20.07 45.33
N GLY A 284 -29.49 -19.65 44.34
CA GLY A 284 -29.94 -19.41 42.97
C GLY A 284 -28.78 -19.23 42.00
N VAL A 285 -29.10 -18.93 40.74
CA VAL A 285 -28.13 -18.67 39.66
C VAL A 285 -28.30 -17.23 39.19
N CYS A 286 -27.21 -16.47 39.10
CA CYS A 286 -27.20 -15.11 38.59
C CYS A 286 -27.18 -15.07 37.05
N SER A 287 -27.76 -14.02 36.45
CA SER A 287 -27.47 -13.63 35.07
C SER A 287 -26.14 -12.85 35.02
N ASP A 288 -25.01 -13.55 35.11
CA ASP A 288 -23.67 -12.96 35.10
C ASP A 288 -23.06 -12.82 33.68
N GLY A 289 -21.84 -12.28 33.59
CA GLY A 289 -21.18 -11.93 32.32
C GLY A 289 -21.42 -10.48 31.87
N ILE A 290 -20.71 -10.04 30.82
CA ILE A 290 -20.75 -8.63 30.36
C ILE A 290 -22.14 -8.21 29.86
N ASP A 291 -22.82 -9.09 29.12
CA ASP A 291 -24.20 -8.90 28.67
C ASP A 291 -25.23 -9.36 29.73
N GLY A 292 -24.77 -9.70 30.93
CA GLY A 292 -25.57 -10.17 32.06
C GLY A 292 -26.30 -9.03 32.79
N SER A 293 -27.54 -9.29 33.22
CA SER A 293 -28.40 -8.32 33.90
C SER A 293 -28.30 -8.34 35.43
N GLY A 294 -27.54 -9.27 36.02
CA GLY A 294 -27.42 -9.44 37.47
C GLY A 294 -28.63 -10.07 38.16
N VAL A 295 -29.73 -10.32 37.42
CA VAL A 295 -30.96 -10.89 37.98
C VAL A 295 -30.72 -12.31 38.49
N CYS A 296 -31.13 -12.58 39.74
CA CYS A 296 -31.08 -13.89 40.36
C CYS A 296 -32.30 -14.76 40.00
N ARG A 297 -32.05 -16.00 39.57
CA ARG A 297 -33.07 -17.04 39.38
C ARG A 297 -32.95 -18.07 40.51
N CYS A 298 -33.92 -18.06 41.43
CA CYS A 298 -33.86 -18.85 42.66
C CYS A 298 -34.13 -20.35 42.46
N ASN A 299 -33.52 -21.14 43.33
CA ASN A 299 -33.77 -22.57 43.46
C ASN A 299 -35.16 -22.81 44.09
N LYS A 300 -35.73 -24.02 43.86
CA LYS A 300 -37.03 -24.40 44.41
C LYS A 300 -37.04 -24.28 45.94
N GLY A 301 -38.08 -23.63 46.50
CA GLY A 301 -38.22 -23.37 47.93
C GLY A 301 -37.74 -21.98 48.35
N PHE A 302 -36.86 -21.34 47.57
CA PHE A 302 -36.33 -20.00 47.84
C PHE A 302 -37.07 -18.91 47.05
N ASN A 303 -36.94 -17.67 47.52
CA ASN A 303 -37.58 -16.48 46.98
C ASN A 303 -36.75 -15.22 47.28
N GLY A 304 -37.15 -14.08 46.72
CA GLY A 304 -36.53 -12.77 46.94
C GLY A 304 -35.54 -12.35 45.86
N THR A 305 -35.13 -11.09 45.90
CA THR A 305 -34.29 -10.43 44.87
C THR A 305 -32.92 -11.07 44.75
N ALA A 306 -32.42 -11.67 45.83
CA ALA A 306 -31.16 -12.40 45.87
C ALA A 306 -31.33 -13.84 46.38
N CYS A 307 -32.54 -14.40 46.36
CA CYS A 307 -32.82 -15.76 46.88
C CYS A 307 -32.51 -15.91 48.39
N GLU A 308 -32.65 -14.82 49.13
CA GLU A 308 -32.31 -14.69 50.55
C GLU A 308 -33.43 -15.11 51.51
N THR A 309 -34.64 -15.33 51.00
CA THR A 309 -35.82 -15.74 51.77
C THR A 309 -36.36 -17.10 51.32
N CYS A 310 -37.12 -17.76 52.20
CA CYS A 310 -37.94 -18.90 51.78
C CYS A 310 -39.22 -18.42 51.08
N GLN A 311 -39.81 -19.29 50.27
CA GLN A 311 -41.19 -19.13 49.80
C GLN A 311 -42.15 -19.14 51.00
N ASN A 312 -43.20 -18.30 50.94
CA ASN A 312 -44.19 -18.11 52.00
C ASN A 312 -44.72 -19.47 52.53
N GLY A 313 -44.69 -19.66 53.85
CA GLY A 313 -45.06 -20.92 54.50
C GLY A 313 -43.99 -22.02 54.46
N ARG A 314 -42.71 -21.70 54.21
CA ARG A 314 -41.58 -22.63 54.31
C ARG A 314 -40.49 -22.14 55.27
N TYR A 315 -39.77 -23.08 55.87
CA TYR A 315 -38.77 -22.78 56.91
C TYR A 315 -37.53 -23.70 56.85
N GLY A 316 -36.53 -23.35 57.66
CA GLY A 316 -35.25 -24.05 57.77
C GLY A 316 -34.23 -23.66 56.69
N VAL A 317 -32.97 -24.04 56.92
CA VAL A 317 -31.80 -23.60 56.12
C VAL A 317 -31.80 -24.04 54.65
N HIS A 318 -32.72 -24.92 54.25
CA HIS A 318 -32.91 -25.38 52.87
C HIS A 318 -34.28 -25.02 52.30
N CYS A 319 -35.13 -24.30 53.05
CA CYS A 319 -36.49 -23.92 52.68
C CYS A 319 -37.34 -25.09 52.15
N ASP A 320 -37.13 -26.30 52.68
CA ASP A 320 -37.80 -27.53 52.23
C ASP A 320 -38.95 -27.94 53.16
N GLN A 321 -38.90 -27.57 54.44
CA GLN A 321 -39.96 -27.80 55.42
C GLN A 321 -41.17 -26.89 55.18
N GLU A 322 -42.36 -27.34 55.58
CA GLU A 322 -43.64 -26.66 55.33
C GLU A 322 -44.37 -26.34 56.65
N CYS A 323 -44.78 -25.08 56.80
CA CYS A 323 -45.52 -24.57 57.95
C CYS A 323 -46.90 -25.22 58.08
N ARG A 324 -47.31 -25.55 59.31
CA ARG A 324 -48.59 -26.23 59.61
C ARG A 324 -49.59 -25.38 60.40
N CYS A 325 -49.28 -24.09 60.60
CA CYS A 325 -50.12 -23.17 61.35
C CYS A 325 -51.42 -22.87 60.58
N SER A 326 -52.58 -23.12 61.20
CA SER A 326 -53.90 -22.91 60.60
C SER A 326 -54.39 -21.47 60.77
N ASN A 327 -54.33 -20.93 62.01
CA ASN A 327 -54.76 -19.57 62.34
C ASN A 327 -53.71 -18.85 63.20
N GLY A 328 -52.50 -18.72 62.66
CA GLY A 328 -51.38 -18.10 63.34
C GLY A 328 -50.17 -17.87 62.42
N HIS A 329 -49.18 -17.13 62.91
CA HIS A 329 -47.92 -16.89 62.23
C HIS A 329 -46.97 -18.08 62.48
N CYS A 330 -46.50 -18.70 61.40
CA CYS A 330 -45.37 -19.62 61.43
C CYS A 330 -44.05 -18.85 61.60
N ASP A 331 -43.12 -19.38 62.38
CA ASP A 331 -41.71 -18.96 62.36
C ASP A 331 -41.06 -19.47 61.06
N GLU A 332 -41.20 -18.68 60.00
CA GLU A 332 -40.85 -19.00 58.62
C GLU A 332 -39.50 -18.39 58.17
N GLY A 333 -38.89 -18.97 57.13
CA GLY A 333 -37.58 -18.55 56.63
C GLY A 333 -36.39 -19.38 57.13
N LEU A 334 -35.17 -18.97 56.74
CA LEU A 334 -33.94 -19.77 56.85
C LEU A 334 -33.56 -20.19 58.27
N ASN A 335 -33.84 -19.32 59.26
CA ASN A 335 -33.57 -19.58 60.67
C ASN A 335 -34.82 -20.06 61.44
N GLY A 336 -35.98 -20.11 60.78
CA GLY A 336 -37.24 -20.45 61.41
C GLY A 336 -37.33 -21.92 61.77
N ASP A 337 -37.99 -22.25 62.89
CA ASP A 337 -38.18 -23.63 63.36
C ASP A 337 -39.57 -24.23 63.03
N GLY A 338 -40.46 -23.42 62.47
CA GLY A 338 -41.83 -23.81 62.11
C GLY A 338 -42.84 -23.74 63.25
N THR A 339 -42.48 -23.20 64.42
CA THR A 339 -43.43 -22.95 65.53
C THR A 339 -44.51 -21.93 65.16
N CYS A 340 -45.66 -22.00 65.84
CA CYS A 340 -46.83 -21.18 65.53
C CYS A 340 -47.16 -20.19 66.67
N GLU A 341 -47.07 -18.88 66.40
CA GLU A 341 -47.73 -17.85 67.23
C GLU A 341 -49.19 -17.71 66.80
N CYS A 342 -50.16 -18.02 67.66
CA CYS A 342 -51.57 -17.96 67.27
C CYS A 342 -52.16 -16.55 67.23
N ASP A 343 -53.03 -16.31 66.24
CA ASP A 343 -53.83 -15.09 66.13
C ASP A 343 -54.86 -14.99 67.27
N VAL A 344 -55.45 -13.80 67.46
CA VAL A 344 -56.43 -13.57 68.53
C VAL A 344 -57.66 -14.49 68.33
N GLY A 345 -57.97 -15.29 69.36
CA GLY A 345 -59.06 -16.27 69.35
C GLY A 345 -58.65 -17.70 69.01
N TRP A 346 -57.36 -18.00 68.90
CA TRP A 346 -56.84 -19.34 68.54
C TRP A 346 -55.73 -19.83 69.50
N ARG A 347 -55.59 -21.16 69.61
CA ARG A 347 -54.57 -21.85 70.43
C ARG A 347 -54.21 -23.22 69.83
N GLY A 348 -53.35 -23.96 70.53
CA GLY A 348 -52.84 -25.26 70.09
C GLY A 348 -51.52 -25.12 69.32
N ILE A 349 -50.75 -26.20 69.19
CA ILE A 349 -49.41 -26.18 68.56
C ILE A 349 -49.43 -25.83 67.06
N HIS A 350 -50.61 -25.92 66.43
CA HIS A 350 -50.84 -25.58 65.02
C HIS A 350 -51.91 -24.50 64.86
N CYS A 351 -52.33 -23.82 65.94
CA CYS A 351 -53.35 -22.77 65.92
C CYS A 351 -54.67 -23.19 65.25
N ASP A 352 -55.04 -24.44 65.51
CA ASP A 352 -56.18 -25.18 64.98
C ASP A 352 -57.35 -25.25 65.98
N GLU A 353 -57.07 -25.11 67.29
CA GLU A 353 -58.11 -24.97 68.31
C GLU A 353 -58.62 -23.54 68.40
N LYS A 354 -59.94 -23.36 68.21
CA LYS A 354 -60.61 -22.08 68.47
C LYS A 354 -60.80 -21.87 69.98
N VAL A 355 -60.50 -20.68 70.47
CA VAL A 355 -60.81 -20.26 71.84
C VAL A 355 -62.32 -19.97 71.93
N GLU A 356 -63.08 -20.91 72.47
CA GLU A 356 -64.54 -20.78 72.60
C GLU A 356 -64.98 -19.80 73.70
N SER A 357 -64.12 -19.55 74.69
CA SER A 357 -64.39 -18.63 75.80
C SER A 357 -64.53 -17.19 75.31
N LYS A 358 -65.57 -16.49 75.76
CA LYS A 358 -65.82 -15.10 75.37
C LYS A 358 -64.76 -14.17 75.97
N ALA A 359 -64.56 -13.00 75.38
CA ALA A 359 -63.58 -12.01 75.84
C ALA A 359 -63.83 -11.45 77.26
N ASP A 360 -64.92 -11.83 77.92
CA ASP A 360 -65.30 -11.48 79.29
C ASP A 360 -65.13 -12.62 80.31
N GLU A 361 -64.70 -13.80 79.86
CA GLU A 361 -64.52 -14.99 80.68
C GLU A 361 -63.12 -15.01 81.34
N LEU A 362 -63.02 -15.55 82.55
CA LEU A 362 -61.74 -15.58 83.29
C LEU A 362 -60.86 -16.73 82.81
N CYS A 363 -59.63 -16.41 82.41
CA CYS A 363 -58.59 -17.40 82.17
C CYS A 363 -58.04 -17.86 83.53
N GLY A 364 -58.70 -18.88 84.11
CA GLY A 364 -58.51 -19.26 85.50
C GLY A 364 -59.10 -18.20 86.44
N SER A 365 -58.25 -17.32 86.97
CA SER A 365 -58.63 -16.24 87.89
C SER A 365 -58.45 -14.83 87.32
N VAL A 366 -57.97 -14.69 86.07
CA VAL A 366 -57.56 -13.40 85.51
C VAL A 366 -58.15 -13.17 84.11
N LYS A 367 -58.56 -11.93 83.81
CA LYS A 367 -58.99 -11.51 82.47
C LYS A 367 -57.77 -11.18 81.60
N CYS A 368 -57.70 -11.75 80.40
CA CYS A 368 -56.61 -11.49 79.45
C CYS A 368 -56.79 -10.13 78.73
N HIS A 369 -55.71 -9.62 78.15
CA HIS A 369 -55.77 -8.46 77.26
C HIS A 369 -56.60 -8.78 76.01
N SER A 370 -57.18 -7.77 75.35
CA SER A 370 -57.85 -7.90 74.04
C SER A 370 -56.90 -8.23 72.87
N SER A 371 -55.65 -8.57 73.17
CA SER A 371 -54.59 -8.97 72.23
C SER A 371 -53.80 -10.14 72.80
N ALA A 372 -54.50 -11.01 73.55
CA ALA A 372 -53.97 -12.18 74.23
C ALA A 372 -54.96 -13.34 74.15
N ASN A 373 -54.43 -14.55 74.11
CA ASN A 373 -55.19 -15.80 74.09
C ASN A 373 -55.08 -16.48 75.46
N CYS A 374 -56.17 -17.11 75.91
CA CYS A 374 -56.14 -17.99 77.07
C CYS A 374 -55.62 -19.37 76.66
N VAL A 375 -54.47 -19.77 77.19
CA VAL A 375 -53.82 -21.04 76.89
C VAL A 375 -53.76 -21.93 78.12
N ILE A 376 -53.94 -23.24 77.94
CA ILE A 376 -53.92 -24.22 79.02
C ILE A 376 -52.54 -24.90 79.03
N GLN A 377 -51.84 -24.84 80.16
CA GLN A 377 -50.60 -25.58 80.41
C GLN A 377 -50.76 -26.52 81.62
N PRO A 378 -49.82 -27.46 81.85
CA PRO A 378 -49.86 -28.35 83.03
C PRO A 378 -49.86 -27.61 84.38
N SER A 379 -49.41 -26.35 84.41
CA SER A 379 -49.44 -25.43 85.54
C SER A 379 -50.79 -24.71 85.74
N GLY A 380 -51.73 -24.85 84.80
CA GLY A 380 -53.03 -24.18 84.79
C GLY A 380 -53.30 -23.33 83.54
N PRO A 381 -54.49 -22.72 83.42
CA PRO A 381 -54.80 -21.73 82.38
C PRO A 381 -54.09 -20.40 82.68
N TRP A 382 -53.51 -19.78 81.65
CA TRP A 382 -52.89 -18.45 81.74
C TRP A 382 -53.01 -17.67 80.44
N CYS A 383 -52.84 -16.35 80.54
CA CYS A 383 -52.91 -15.44 79.40
C CYS A 383 -51.53 -15.35 78.70
N LEU A 384 -51.51 -15.54 77.39
CA LEU A 384 -50.33 -15.33 76.53
C LEU A 384 -50.67 -14.27 75.48
N CYS A 385 -49.78 -13.32 75.20
CA CYS A 385 -50.02 -12.35 74.13
C CYS A 385 -50.15 -13.05 72.76
N ALA A 386 -51.08 -12.59 71.93
CA ALA A 386 -51.29 -13.12 70.59
C ALA A 386 -50.21 -12.65 69.61
N ALA A 387 -50.13 -13.27 68.44
CA ALA A 387 -49.09 -13.05 67.44
C ALA A 387 -48.77 -11.56 67.19
N GLY A 388 -47.49 -11.18 67.27
CA GLY A 388 -47.04 -9.80 67.07
C GLY A 388 -47.34 -8.81 68.22
N PHE A 389 -47.76 -9.27 69.41
CA PHE A 389 -47.86 -8.48 70.63
C PHE A 389 -46.93 -9.01 71.73
N LYS A 390 -46.40 -8.12 72.58
CA LYS A 390 -45.54 -8.50 73.72
C LYS A 390 -45.99 -7.90 75.05
N GLY A 391 -45.79 -8.65 76.13
CA GLY A 391 -46.23 -8.29 77.47
C GLY A 391 -46.40 -9.53 78.36
N ASN A 392 -47.29 -9.46 79.33
CA ASN A 392 -47.53 -10.52 80.34
C ASN A 392 -48.91 -11.20 80.18
N GLY A 393 -49.52 -11.11 78.99
CA GLY A 393 -50.86 -11.67 78.71
C GLY A 393 -52.03 -10.83 79.24
N THR A 394 -51.89 -10.17 80.39
CA THR A 394 -52.92 -9.26 80.93
C THR A 394 -52.77 -7.83 80.40
N PHE A 395 -51.54 -7.42 80.06
CA PHE A 395 -51.20 -6.24 79.29
C PHE A 395 -50.31 -6.63 78.12
N CYS A 396 -50.75 -6.36 76.88
CA CYS A 396 -50.02 -6.72 75.66
C CYS A 396 -49.95 -5.52 74.72
N LYS A 397 -48.74 -5.09 74.37
CA LYS A 397 -48.51 -3.98 73.41
C LYS A 397 -47.99 -4.51 72.08
N ALA A 398 -48.46 -3.91 70.99
CA ALA A 398 -48.02 -4.28 69.64
C ALA A 398 -46.49 -4.18 69.52
N VAL A 399 -45.87 -5.21 68.95
CA VAL A 399 -44.45 -5.20 68.64
C VAL A 399 -44.21 -4.22 67.49
N ASP A 400 -43.18 -3.39 67.64
CA ASP A 400 -42.62 -2.56 66.57
C ASP A 400 -41.36 -3.26 66.04
N PRO A 401 -41.43 -3.96 64.89
CA PRO A 401 -40.27 -4.59 64.30
C PRO A 401 -39.20 -3.58 63.83
N CYS A 402 -39.61 -2.38 63.36
CA CYS A 402 -38.68 -1.42 62.76
C CYS A 402 -37.68 -0.83 63.78
N GLN A 403 -38.01 -0.84 65.09
CA GLN A 403 -37.14 -0.31 66.15
C GLN A 403 -35.84 -1.11 66.38
N LYS A 404 -35.73 -2.35 65.88
CA LYS A 404 -34.52 -3.16 66.00
C LYS A 404 -33.98 -3.49 64.60
N ASN A 405 -32.74 -3.09 64.31
CA ASN A 405 -32.03 -3.40 63.07
C ASN A 405 -32.85 -3.10 61.78
N ASN A 406 -33.53 -1.94 61.72
CA ASN A 406 -34.41 -1.54 60.61
C ASN A 406 -35.48 -2.60 60.25
N GLY A 407 -35.94 -3.42 61.21
CA GLY A 407 -36.87 -4.53 60.97
C GLY A 407 -36.32 -5.67 60.11
N GLY A 408 -35.01 -5.69 59.84
CA GLY A 408 -34.36 -6.58 58.88
C GLY A 408 -34.38 -6.08 57.44
N CYS A 409 -34.91 -4.88 57.17
CA CYS A 409 -34.82 -4.25 55.85
C CYS A 409 -33.37 -3.81 55.53
N SER A 410 -33.05 -3.69 54.24
CA SER A 410 -31.76 -3.17 53.75
C SER A 410 -31.39 -1.83 54.37
N ALA A 411 -30.10 -1.52 54.45
CA ALA A 411 -29.62 -0.17 54.77
C ALA A 411 -30.06 0.87 53.72
N SER A 412 -30.30 0.41 52.48
CA SER A 412 -30.89 1.21 51.39
C SER A 412 -32.42 1.07 51.30
N ALA A 413 -33.11 0.78 52.41
CA ALA A 413 -34.57 0.67 52.49
C ALA A 413 -35.16 1.32 53.74
N VAL A 414 -36.41 1.78 53.63
CA VAL A 414 -37.23 2.27 54.75
C VAL A 414 -38.13 1.14 55.25
N CYS A 415 -37.97 0.77 56.53
CA CYS A 415 -38.92 -0.11 57.22
C CYS A 415 -40.25 0.63 57.49
N LYS A 416 -41.36 0.05 57.02
CA LYS A 416 -42.72 0.56 57.23
C LYS A 416 -43.51 -0.43 58.08
N ARG A 417 -44.11 0.04 59.17
CA ARG A 417 -45.00 -0.78 60.01
C ARG A 417 -46.32 -1.03 59.28
N THR A 418 -46.78 -2.27 59.23
CA THR A 418 -48.05 -2.64 58.55
C THR A 418 -49.11 -3.17 59.50
N ARG A 419 -48.74 -4.09 60.39
CA ARG A 419 -49.60 -4.66 61.45
C ARG A 419 -48.76 -4.84 62.74
N PRO A 420 -49.35 -5.11 63.92
CA PRO A 420 -48.58 -5.56 65.08
C PRO A 420 -47.62 -6.69 64.71
N GLY A 421 -46.35 -6.57 65.11
CA GLY A 421 -45.28 -7.53 64.74
C GLY A 421 -44.77 -7.46 63.29
N ARG A 422 -45.59 -7.05 62.32
CA ARG A 422 -45.22 -7.09 60.88
C ARG A 422 -44.72 -5.75 60.33
N ARG A 423 -43.69 -5.85 59.48
CA ARG A 423 -43.14 -4.77 58.65
C ARG A 423 -43.18 -5.12 57.18
N ASP A 424 -43.29 -4.07 56.38
CA ASP A 424 -42.96 -4.00 54.97
C ASP A 424 -41.62 -3.26 54.81
N CYS A 425 -40.89 -3.55 53.73
CA CYS A 425 -39.59 -2.96 53.45
C CYS A 425 -39.63 -2.33 52.05
N VAL A 426 -39.27 -1.05 51.92
CA VAL A 426 -39.32 -0.36 50.62
C VAL A 426 -37.98 0.27 50.32
N CYS A 427 -37.37 -0.12 49.19
CA CYS A 427 -36.09 0.44 48.75
C CYS A 427 -36.15 1.98 48.59
N ASN A 428 -35.02 2.62 48.87
CA ASN A 428 -34.83 4.06 48.67
C ASN A 428 -34.89 4.42 47.18
N ASN A 429 -35.21 5.67 46.87
CA ASN A 429 -35.21 6.14 45.48
C ASN A 429 -33.84 5.92 44.82
N GLY A 430 -33.84 5.37 43.61
CA GLY A 430 -32.64 4.95 42.87
C GLY A 430 -32.17 3.50 43.15
N TYR A 431 -32.85 2.77 44.03
CA TYR A 431 -32.63 1.34 44.27
C TYR A 431 -33.87 0.51 43.89
N ALA A 432 -33.66 -0.74 43.49
CA ALA A 432 -34.71 -1.71 43.16
C ALA A 432 -34.55 -3.01 43.97
N GLY A 433 -35.66 -3.72 44.21
CA GLY A 433 -35.70 -4.96 44.98
C GLY A 433 -36.91 -5.04 45.91
N ASP A 434 -36.92 -6.05 46.77
CA ASP A 434 -37.97 -6.36 47.77
C ASP A 434 -37.84 -5.60 49.10
N GLY A 435 -36.79 -4.77 49.26
CA GLY A 435 -36.56 -3.99 50.48
C GLY A 435 -35.77 -4.72 51.57
N LEU A 436 -35.67 -6.05 51.54
CA LEU A 436 -34.66 -6.80 52.31
C LEU A 436 -33.33 -6.73 51.57
N VAL A 437 -33.37 -6.91 50.24
CA VAL A 437 -32.29 -6.62 49.31
C VAL A 437 -32.71 -5.44 48.42
N CYS A 438 -31.79 -4.49 48.24
CA CYS A 438 -31.95 -3.34 47.37
C CYS A 438 -30.66 -3.13 46.58
N VAL A 439 -30.72 -3.30 45.26
CA VAL A 439 -29.61 -3.08 44.34
C VAL A 439 -29.70 -1.70 43.71
N GLU A 440 -28.56 -1.13 43.32
CA GLU A 440 -28.54 0.16 42.62
C GLU A 440 -29.10 0.00 41.21
N ILE A 441 -30.04 0.86 40.82
CA ILE A 441 -30.56 0.87 39.45
C ILE A 441 -29.46 1.43 38.56
N ASN A 442 -28.86 0.58 37.73
CA ASN A 442 -27.84 0.96 36.75
C ASN A 442 -28.50 1.35 35.42
N PRO A 443 -28.58 2.64 35.06
CA PRO A 443 -29.32 3.06 33.87
C PRO A 443 -28.54 2.84 32.57
N CYS A 444 -27.24 2.52 32.60
CA CYS A 444 -26.49 2.22 31.37
C CYS A 444 -26.98 0.94 30.68
N LEU A 445 -27.64 0.05 31.43
CA LEU A 445 -28.22 -1.21 30.91
C LEU A 445 -29.42 -0.97 29.96
N GLU A 446 -30.07 0.19 30.02
CA GLU A 446 -31.18 0.56 29.14
C GLU A 446 -30.87 1.85 28.37
N GLY A 447 -30.95 1.81 27.03
CA GLY A 447 -30.79 3.01 26.19
C GLY A 447 -29.45 3.75 26.33
N ASN A 448 -28.36 3.04 26.69
CA ASN A 448 -27.05 3.61 27.00
C ASN A 448 -27.11 4.72 28.08
N GLY A 449 -28.08 4.65 29.00
CA GLY A 449 -28.21 5.62 30.10
C GLY A 449 -28.43 7.08 29.69
N GLY A 450 -28.93 7.31 28.46
CA GLY A 450 -29.09 8.64 27.86
C GLY A 450 -27.82 9.22 27.22
N CYS A 451 -26.73 8.46 27.15
CA CYS A 451 -25.47 8.90 26.54
C CYS A 451 -25.49 8.80 25.00
N HIS A 452 -24.67 9.61 24.33
CA HIS A 452 -24.57 9.62 22.86
C HIS A 452 -24.20 8.24 22.30
N ALA A 453 -24.62 7.93 21.07
CA ALA A 453 -24.23 6.68 20.38
C ALA A 453 -22.73 6.57 20.03
N ASN A 454 -21.94 7.60 20.35
CA ASN A 454 -20.47 7.62 20.30
C ASN A 454 -19.91 8.07 21.66
N ALA A 455 -20.56 7.65 22.75
CA ALA A 455 -20.13 7.86 24.11
C ALA A 455 -20.31 6.58 24.94
N ASP A 456 -19.32 6.35 25.80
CA ASP A 456 -19.28 5.28 26.77
C ASP A 456 -20.14 5.73 27.98
N CYS A 457 -21.11 4.92 28.41
CA CYS A 457 -21.93 5.18 29.60
C CYS A 457 -21.30 4.52 30.82
N ILE A 458 -21.15 5.26 31.91
CA ILE A 458 -20.66 4.74 33.19
C ILE A 458 -21.69 4.97 34.30
N HIS A 459 -22.00 3.89 35.02
CA HIS A 459 -22.79 3.94 36.25
C HIS A 459 -21.99 4.60 37.38
N VAL A 460 -22.54 5.66 38.00
CA VAL A 460 -21.86 6.46 39.03
C VAL A 460 -22.60 6.48 40.37
N GLY A 461 -23.60 5.62 40.54
CA GLY A 461 -24.40 5.45 41.75
C GLY A 461 -25.89 5.32 41.44
N PRO A 462 -26.75 5.15 42.47
CA PRO A 462 -28.14 4.71 42.34
C PRO A 462 -28.95 5.60 41.39
N ASN A 463 -29.35 5.02 40.25
CA ASN A 463 -30.06 5.67 39.14
C ASN A 463 -29.34 6.92 38.60
N LYS A 464 -28.01 6.87 38.46
CA LYS A 464 -27.16 7.96 37.94
C LYS A 464 -26.11 7.46 36.96
N THR A 465 -26.00 8.14 35.82
CA THR A 465 -25.03 7.87 34.77
C THR A 465 -24.08 9.04 34.56
N SER A 466 -22.93 8.74 33.95
CA SER A 466 -21.98 9.71 33.40
C SER A 466 -21.64 9.27 31.97
N CYS A 467 -21.53 10.23 31.06
CA CYS A 467 -21.29 9.96 29.64
C CYS A 467 -19.91 10.49 29.23
N PHE A 468 -19.13 9.71 28.47
CA PHE A 468 -17.83 10.16 27.97
C PHE A 468 -17.65 9.83 26.50
N CYS A 469 -17.28 10.81 25.66
CA CYS A 469 -17.13 10.60 24.23
C CYS A 469 -16.04 9.56 23.90
N SER A 470 -16.41 8.52 23.15
CA SER A 470 -15.53 7.40 22.81
C SER A 470 -14.29 7.86 22.01
N LYS A 471 -13.20 7.07 22.05
CA LYS A 471 -11.90 7.42 21.44
C LYS A 471 -12.04 7.90 19.99
N GLY A 472 -11.69 9.17 19.76
CA GLY A 472 -11.77 9.82 18.44
C GLY A 472 -12.90 10.84 18.29
N TYR A 473 -13.73 10.98 19.32
CA TYR A 473 -14.78 12.00 19.45
C TYR A 473 -14.48 12.99 20.59
N SER A 474 -15.17 14.13 20.59
CA SER A 474 -15.07 15.20 21.57
C SER A 474 -16.41 15.89 21.79
N GLY A 475 -16.72 16.23 23.04
CA GLY A 475 -18.00 16.80 23.46
C GLY A 475 -18.24 16.61 24.96
N ASP A 476 -19.51 16.67 25.37
CA ASP A 476 -19.98 16.55 26.76
C ASP A 476 -20.46 15.14 27.14
N GLY A 477 -20.33 14.16 26.23
CA GLY A 477 -20.82 12.79 26.40
C GLY A 477 -22.27 12.57 25.96
N GLN A 478 -23.11 13.61 25.91
CA GLN A 478 -24.46 13.57 25.34
C GLN A 478 -24.48 13.99 23.86
N ASN A 479 -23.53 14.83 23.45
CA ASN A 479 -23.28 15.30 22.10
C ASN A 479 -21.81 15.08 21.75
N CYS A 480 -21.48 13.99 21.03
CA CYS A 480 -20.09 13.65 20.71
C CYS A 480 -19.76 13.85 19.23
N THR A 481 -18.96 14.88 18.95
CA THR A 481 -18.54 15.28 17.59
C THR A 481 -17.20 14.68 17.21
N MET A 482 -16.96 14.39 15.93
CA MET A 482 -15.73 13.74 15.46
C MET A 482 -14.51 14.68 15.58
N VAL A 483 -13.42 14.22 16.21
CA VAL A 483 -12.17 14.99 16.31
C VAL A 483 -11.49 15.05 14.94
N ASN A 484 -11.51 16.24 14.32
CA ASN A 484 -10.86 16.49 13.04
C ASN A 484 -9.39 16.89 13.24
N LEU A 485 -8.48 15.91 13.18
CA LEU A 485 -7.04 16.14 13.31
C LEU A 485 -6.49 17.11 12.25
N CYS A 486 -7.06 17.14 11.04
CA CYS A 486 -6.55 17.99 9.96
C CYS A 486 -6.65 19.50 10.29
N LYS A 487 -7.53 19.92 11.21
CA LYS A 487 -7.59 21.30 11.70
C LYS A 487 -6.35 21.70 12.51
N THR A 488 -5.72 20.79 13.24
CA THR A 488 -4.54 21.04 14.07
C THR A 488 -3.27 20.64 13.33
N LYS A 489 -2.37 21.59 13.03
CA LYS A 489 -1.08 21.35 12.34
C LYS A 489 -1.17 20.56 11.01
N ASN A 490 -2.27 20.69 10.25
CA ASN A 490 -2.52 19.84 9.07
C ASN A 490 -2.48 18.34 9.44
N GLY A 491 -2.92 18.00 10.65
CA GLY A 491 -2.83 16.67 11.27
C GLY A 491 -1.43 16.20 11.68
N ASP A 492 -0.37 16.95 11.40
CA ASP A 492 1.00 16.46 11.19
C ASP A 492 1.18 15.70 9.84
N CYS A 493 0.60 16.20 8.74
CA CYS A 493 1.03 15.88 7.37
C CYS A 493 2.22 16.75 6.92
N HIS A 494 2.88 16.38 5.83
CA HIS A 494 3.91 17.23 5.21
C HIS A 494 3.35 18.61 4.81
N LYS A 495 4.19 19.65 4.81
CA LYS A 495 3.81 21.01 4.37
C LYS A 495 3.38 21.10 2.89
N PHE A 496 3.72 20.09 2.09
CA PHE A 496 3.28 19.93 0.70
C PHE A 496 2.37 18.70 0.53
N ALA A 497 1.58 18.38 1.56
CA ALA A 497 0.53 17.38 1.52
C ALA A 497 -0.77 17.94 2.08
N LYS A 498 -1.89 17.51 1.51
CA LYS A 498 -3.23 17.72 2.05
C LYS A 498 -3.53 16.61 3.07
N CYS A 499 -3.96 17.00 4.27
CA CYS A 499 -4.60 16.08 5.22
C CYS A 499 -6.05 15.83 4.81
N ASN A 500 -6.45 14.56 4.74
CA ASN A 500 -7.85 14.15 4.58
C ASN A 500 -8.25 13.31 5.79
N MET A 501 -9.41 13.60 6.39
CA MET A 501 -9.96 12.76 7.47
C MET A 501 -10.44 11.43 6.90
N THR A 502 -10.21 10.33 7.61
CA THR A 502 -10.68 8.98 7.22
C THR A 502 -11.62 8.34 8.24
N GLY A 503 -11.77 8.94 9.42
CA GLY A 503 -12.71 8.49 10.45
C GLY A 503 -12.42 9.17 11.80
N PRO A 504 -13.14 8.78 12.87
CA PRO A 504 -12.91 9.31 14.21
C PRO A 504 -11.47 9.08 14.64
N GLY A 505 -10.77 10.15 15.03
CA GLY A 505 -9.36 10.08 15.43
C GLY A 505 -8.37 9.63 14.33
N THR A 506 -8.77 9.51 13.05
CA THR A 506 -7.91 8.98 11.97
C THR A 506 -7.91 9.82 10.70
N ARG A 507 -6.77 9.80 9.99
CA ARG A 507 -6.47 10.66 8.84
C ARG A 507 -5.54 9.96 7.86
N THR A 508 -5.50 10.45 6.62
CA THR A 508 -4.46 10.18 5.62
C THR A 508 -3.81 11.48 5.16
N CYS A 509 -2.63 11.36 4.56
CA CYS A 509 -1.93 12.46 3.91
C CYS A 509 -1.75 12.14 2.43
N THR A 510 -1.97 13.12 1.56
CA THR A 510 -1.77 13.00 0.11
C THR A 510 -0.93 14.16 -0.39
N CYS A 511 0.19 13.90 -1.06
CA CYS A 511 1.04 14.97 -1.59
C CYS A 511 0.27 15.89 -2.57
N SER A 512 0.57 17.18 -2.54
CA SER A 512 -0.02 18.19 -3.43
C SER A 512 0.40 17.96 -4.89
N ARG A 513 -0.34 18.55 -5.84
CA ARG A 513 0.05 18.56 -7.26
C ARG A 513 1.52 18.98 -7.43
N ASN A 514 2.24 18.27 -8.29
CA ASN A 514 3.68 18.42 -8.54
C ASN A 514 4.57 18.06 -7.32
N TYR A 515 4.15 17.08 -6.52
CA TYR A 515 4.97 16.41 -5.50
C TYR A 515 4.67 14.91 -5.44
N ILE A 516 5.66 14.09 -5.08
CA ILE A 516 5.54 12.64 -4.88
C ILE A 516 5.96 12.23 -3.45
N GLY A 517 5.36 11.17 -2.90
CA GLY A 517 5.70 10.62 -1.59
C GLY A 517 4.50 10.04 -0.82
N ASP A 518 4.72 9.73 0.45
CA ASP A 518 3.73 9.10 1.36
C ASP A 518 2.80 10.11 2.08
N GLY A 519 2.92 11.40 1.74
CA GLY A 519 2.15 12.48 2.37
C GLY A 519 2.68 12.94 3.74
N LEU A 520 3.53 12.17 4.41
CA LEU A 520 4.31 12.57 5.58
C LEU A 520 5.67 13.17 5.15
N LYS A 521 6.20 12.69 4.03
CA LYS A 521 7.28 13.24 3.22
C LYS A 521 6.78 13.45 1.79
N CYS A 522 7.01 14.62 1.21
CA CYS A 522 6.73 14.87 -0.22
C CYS A 522 7.89 15.62 -0.89
N LYS A 523 8.46 15.01 -1.93
CA LYS A 523 9.55 15.55 -2.77
C LYS A 523 8.98 16.25 -3.99
N GLY A 524 9.59 17.35 -4.42
CA GLY A 524 9.21 18.11 -5.62
C GLY A 524 9.98 17.66 -6.88
N SER A 525 10.22 18.59 -7.81
CA SER A 525 11.08 18.38 -8.99
C SER A 525 12.58 18.32 -8.62
N VAL A 526 13.41 17.78 -9.53
CA VAL A 526 14.88 17.71 -9.41
C VAL A 526 15.47 19.02 -8.90
N GLU A 527 15.15 20.14 -9.55
CA GLU A 527 15.67 21.46 -9.18
C GLU A 527 15.31 21.89 -7.73
N ARG A 528 14.15 21.45 -7.23
CA ARG A 528 13.72 21.71 -5.85
C ARG A 528 14.46 20.81 -4.87
N GLU A 529 14.65 19.54 -5.20
CA GLU A 529 15.35 18.59 -4.32
C GLU A 529 16.85 18.91 -4.23
N LEU A 530 17.50 19.40 -5.30
CA LEU A 530 18.88 19.92 -5.25
C LEU A 530 19.04 21.03 -4.20
N LYS A 531 18.06 21.94 -4.09
CA LYS A 531 18.05 23.01 -3.08
C LYS A 531 17.84 22.45 -1.67
N LEU A 532 16.95 21.48 -1.51
CA LEU A 532 16.58 20.91 -0.21
C LEU A 532 17.63 19.96 0.37
N LYS A 533 18.35 19.20 -0.46
CA LYS A 533 19.50 18.35 -0.06
C LYS A 533 20.79 19.13 0.21
N GLY A 534 20.81 20.46 0.02
CA GLY A 534 22.01 21.28 0.23
C GLY A 534 23.01 21.27 -0.94
N LEU A 535 22.71 20.56 -2.04
CA LEU A 535 23.50 20.46 -3.29
C LEU A 535 23.48 21.77 -4.13
N THR A 536 23.39 22.90 -3.43
CA THR A 536 23.21 24.25 -3.96
C THR A 536 24.35 24.70 -4.86
N GLY A 537 25.59 24.25 -4.61
CA GLY A 537 26.76 24.61 -5.42
C GLY A 537 26.65 24.16 -6.88
N PHE A 538 26.08 23.00 -7.16
CA PHE A 538 25.83 22.54 -8.53
C PHE A 538 24.60 23.24 -9.12
N TYR A 539 23.51 23.36 -8.35
CA TYR A 539 22.31 24.09 -8.78
C TYR A 539 22.61 25.55 -9.20
N PHE A 540 23.39 26.31 -8.43
CA PHE A 540 23.74 27.69 -8.79
C PHE A 540 24.56 27.76 -10.09
N ARG A 541 25.44 26.77 -10.33
CA ARG A 541 26.22 26.68 -11.57
C ARG A 541 25.32 26.43 -12.79
N LEU A 542 24.31 25.56 -12.68
CA LEU A 542 23.28 25.37 -13.73
C LEU A 542 22.52 26.68 -14.03
N MET A 543 22.10 27.41 -13.00
CA MET A 543 21.38 28.69 -13.16
C MET A 543 22.22 29.77 -13.85
N VAL A 544 23.53 29.85 -13.54
CA VAL A 544 24.44 30.84 -14.16
C VAL A 544 24.63 30.59 -15.66
N VAL A 545 24.66 29.32 -16.10
CA VAL A 545 24.71 29.01 -17.54
C VAL A 545 23.34 29.09 -18.22
N GLY A 546 22.26 28.84 -17.50
CA GLY A 546 20.87 28.90 -17.99
C GLY A 546 20.22 27.53 -18.24
N ILE A 547 20.76 26.44 -17.69
CA ILE A 547 20.19 25.09 -17.82
C ILE A 547 19.03 24.94 -16.83
N SER A 548 17.83 24.62 -17.34
CA SER A 548 16.60 24.48 -16.54
C SER A 548 16.12 23.04 -16.46
N LEU A 549 15.88 22.57 -15.22
CA LEU A 549 15.40 21.22 -14.89
C LEU A 549 13.95 21.25 -14.35
N GLN A 550 13.14 22.23 -14.78
CA GLN A 550 11.78 22.44 -14.26
C GLN A 550 10.68 21.67 -15.00
N GLY A 551 10.86 21.35 -16.29
CA GLY A 551 9.80 20.75 -17.10
C GLY A 551 9.68 19.24 -16.94
N ARG A 552 8.94 18.59 -17.86
CA ARG A 552 8.38 17.24 -17.66
C ARG A 552 9.43 16.13 -17.41
N GLY A 553 10.64 16.27 -17.93
CA GLY A 553 11.67 15.22 -17.83
C GLY A 553 11.30 13.95 -18.62
N PRO A 554 11.73 12.75 -18.21
CA PRO A 554 12.54 12.48 -17.02
C PRO A 554 14.01 12.88 -17.17
N PHE A 555 14.64 13.23 -16.05
CA PHE A 555 16.08 13.49 -15.94
C PHE A 555 16.76 12.48 -15.00
N THR A 556 18.01 12.14 -15.28
CA THR A 556 18.96 11.57 -14.32
C THR A 556 20.12 12.53 -14.19
N VAL A 557 20.39 13.02 -12.99
CA VAL A 557 21.41 14.06 -12.74
C VAL A 557 22.48 13.55 -11.80
N PHE A 558 23.71 13.44 -12.31
CA PHE A 558 24.90 13.04 -11.56
C PHE A 558 25.58 14.29 -10.98
N VAL A 559 25.32 14.59 -9.71
CA VAL A 559 25.72 15.84 -9.05
C VAL A 559 27.08 15.68 -8.36
N PRO A 560 28.12 16.42 -8.75
CA PRO A 560 29.38 16.43 -8.01
C PRO A 560 29.16 16.99 -6.60
N ASN A 561 29.65 16.27 -5.59
CA ASN A 561 29.54 16.68 -4.20
C ASN A 561 30.34 17.96 -3.88
N ALA A 562 30.17 18.50 -2.67
CA ALA A 562 30.82 19.75 -2.25
C ALA A 562 32.36 19.71 -2.37
N GLU A 563 32.98 18.54 -2.21
CA GLU A 563 34.41 18.30 -2.37
C GLU A 563 34.83 18.32 -3.85
N ALA A 564 34.10 17.61 -4.72
CA ALA A 564 34.32 17.60 -6.16
C ALA A 564 34.13 18.99 -6.79
N LEU A 565 33.15 19.76 -6.31
CA LEU A 565 32.94 21.14 -6.77
C LEU A 565 34.09 22.10 -6.39
N LYS A 566 34.94 21.74 -5.42
CA LYS A 566 36.18 22.48 -5.11
C LYS A 566 37.29 22.21 -6.13
N SER A 567 37.32 21.03 -6.76
CA SER A 567 38.31 20.73 -7.81
C SER A 567 38.06 21.51 -9.09
N ILE A 568 36.80 21.88 -9.38
CA ILE A 568 36.47 22.87 -10.41
C ILE A 568 37.16 24.21 -10.09
N SER A 569 37.03 24.72 -8.86
CA SER A 569 37.49 26.06 -8.45
C SER A 569 39.01 26.24 -8.32
N SER A 570 39.82 25.47 -9.05
CA SER A 570 41.28 25.55 -8.98
C SER A 570 41.96 25.21 -10.32
N PHE A 571 42.80 26.15 -10.78
CA PHE A 571 43.77 26.04 -11.88
C PHE A 571 43.25 25.76 -13.31
N ARG A 572 42.18 24.97 -13.50
CA ARG A 572 41.55 24.78 -14.83
C ARG A 572 40.50 25.85 -15.19
N ASP A 573 40.10 26.70 -14.24
CA ASP A 573 39.04 27.70 -14.42
C ASP A 573 39.33 28.73 -15.52
N SER A 574 40.56 29.26 -15.64
CA SER A 574 40.83 30.43 -16.48
C SER A 574 40.55 30.20 -17.97
N ALA A 575 40.71 28.97 -18.46
CA ALA A 575 40.40 28.60 -19.84
C ALA A 575 38.92 28.23 -20.04
N LEU A 576 38.26 27.54 -19.09
CA LEU A 576 36.82 27.27 -19.21
C LEU A 576 35.95 28.52 -19.00
N ALA A 577 36.35 29.43 -18.10
CA ALA A 577 35.58 30.64 -17.78
C ALA A 577 35.58 31.69 -18.90
N GLN A 578 36.50 31.59 -19.88
CA GLN A 578 36.46 32.42 -21.09
C GLN A 578 35.28 32.10 -22.01
N SER A 579 34.65 30.92 -21.90
CA SER A 579 33.49 30.55 -22.71
C SER A 579 32.33 30.00 -21.88
N LYS A 580 31.24 30.77 -21.83
CA LYS A 580 29.99 30.36 -21.16
C LYS A 580 29.44 29.04 -21.71
N GLU A 581 29.61 28.77 -23.01
CA GLU A 581 29.08 27.55 -23.65
C GLU A 581 29.94 26.31 -23.36
N ILE A 582 31.28 26.43 -23.33
CA ILE A 582 32.14 25.32 -22.89
C ILE A 582 31.79 24.94 -21.44
N TYR A 583 31.59 25.94 -20.57
CA TYR A 583 31.19 25.70 -19.20
C TYR A 583 29.77 25.12 -19.07
N ALA A 584 28.82 25.55 -19.90
CA ALA A 584 27.49 24.95 -19.98
C ALA A 584 27.53 23.47 -20.41
N ASN A 585 28.36 23.14 -21.40
CA ASN A 585 28.48 21.77 -21.91
C ASN A 585 29.17 20.81 -20.93
N LEU A 586 30.08 21.28 -20.07
CA LEU A 586 30.56 20.49 -18.93
C LEU A 586 29.41 20.12 -17.98
N LEU A 587 28.53 21.06 -17.67
CA LEU A 587 27.38 20.83 -16.79
C LEU A 587 26.30 19.96 -17.45
N ARG A 588 26.05 20.10 -18.75
CA ARG A 588 25.21 19.17 -19.54
C ARG A 588 25.76 17.74 -19.53
N GLY A 589 27.08 17.56 -19.47
CA GLY A 589 27.74 16.25 -19.33
C GLY A 589 27.37 15.47 -18.06
N HIS A 590 26.76 16.14 -17.07
CA HIS A 590 26.30 15.55 -15.81
C HIS A 590 24.81 15.19 -15.80
N ILE A 591 24.08 15.46 -16.90
CA ILE A 591 22.63 15.26 -17.00
C ILE A 591 22.33 14.31 -18.15
N VAL A 592 21.65 13.21 -17.86
CA VAL A 592 21.03 12.33 -18.86
C VAL A 592 19.54 12.66 -18.91
N MET A 593 18.98 12.79 -20.12
CA MET A 593 17.56 13.06 -20.34
C MET A 593 16.87 11.79 -20.85
N CYS A 594 15.52 11.77 -20.79
CA CYS A 594 14.67 10.69 -21.27
C CYS A 594 14.82 9.35 -20.53
N HIS A 595 15.57 9.34 -19.43
CA HIS A 595 15.82 8.16 -18.62
C HIS A 595 15.74 8.51 -17.13
N THR A 596 14.92 7.76 -16.38
CA THR A 596 14.96 7.72 -14.91
C THR A 596 15.77 6.51 -14.51
N LEU A 597 17.04 6.68 -14.13
CA LEU A 597 17.95 5.57 -13.87
C LEU A 597 18.07 5.35 -12.36
N LEU A 598 17.41 4.32 -11.85
CA LEU A 598 17.50 3.86 -10.46
C LEU A 598 18.90 3.24 -10.19
N PRO A 599 19.28 3.00 -8.92
CA PRO A 599 20.53 2.31 -8.58
C PRO A 599 20.65 0.95 -9.26
N ASP A 600 19.54 0.19 -9.29
CA ASP A 600 19.49 -1.12 -9.94
C ASP A 600 19.75 -1.03 -11.45
N ASP A 601 19.24 0.01 -12.13
CA ASP A 601 19.51 0.24 -13.55
C ASP A 601 21.01 0.54 -13.78
N LEU A 602 21.67 1.21 -12.84
CA LEU A 602 23.09 1.58 -12.92
C LEU A 602 24.05 0.45 -12.52
N ASN A 603 23.55 -0.65 -11.94
CA ASN A 603 24.35 -1.85 -11.65
C ASN A 603 24.69 -2.65 -12.92
N HIS A 604 23.98 -2.46 -14.02
CA HIS A 604 24.23 -3.10 -15.31
C HIS A 604 25.16 -2.26 -16.19
N PRO A 605 26.27 -2.82 -16.73
CA PRO A 605 27.17 -2.07 -17.61
C PRO A 605 26.52 -1.66 -18.92
N ARG A 606 26.47 -0.34 -19.17
CA ARG A 606 25.92 0.28 -20.38
C ARG A 606 26.57 1.64 -20.66
N ASN A 607 26.39 2.10 -21.89
CA ASN A 607 26.73 3.45 -22.34
C ASN A 607 25.48 4.33 -22.30
N LEU A 608 25.59 5.52 -21.70
CA LEU A 608 24.53 6.51 -21.59
C LEU A 608 24.95 7.82 -22.27
N THR A 609 24.08 8.43 -23.05
CA THR A 609 24.35 9.74 -23.67
C THR A 609 23.84 10.86 -22.77
N SER A 610 24.74 11.72 -22.30
CA SER A 610 24.38 12.95 -21.57
C SER A 610 23.96 14.08 -22.52
N LEU A 611 23.38 15.16 -21.97
CA LEU A 611 22.91 16.32 -22.74
C LEU A 611 24.02 17.06 -23.53
N SER A 612 25.30 16.81 -23.26
CA SER A 612 26.41 17.36 -24.06
C SER A 612 26.90 16.43 -25.18
N GLY A 613 26.27 15.27 -25.35
CA GLY A 613 26.77 14.19 -26.20
C GLY A 613 27.92 13.38 -25.57
N LEU A 614 28.40 13.73 -24.37
CA LEU A 614 29.38 12.92 -23.65
C LEU A 614 28.77 11.56 -23.28
N VAL A 615 29.43 10.49 -23.72
CA VAL A 615 29.10 9.11 -23.33
C VAL A 615 29.58 8.86 -21.91
N LEU A 616 28.66 8.43 -21.06
CA LEU A 616 28.89 7.98 -19.70
C LEU A 616 28.81 6.45 -19.66
N THR A 617 29.94 5.82 -19.34
CA THR A 617 30.05 4.39 -19.07
C THR A 617 29.67 4.11 -17.62
N THR A 618 28.75 3.17 -17.43
CA THR A 618 28.39 2.63 -16.12
C THR A 618 29.18 1.35 -15.88
N ASN A 619 29.81 1.22 -14.71
CA ASN A 619 30.55 0.02 -14.32
C ASN A 619 30.21 -0.36 -12.87
N SER A 620 29.89 -1.64 -12.67
CA SER A 620 29.83 -2.27 -11.36
C SER A 620 31.11 -3.06 -11.14
N MET A 621 31.92 -2.65 -10.16
CA MET A 621 33.13 -3.36 -9.74
C MET A 621 33.11 -3.54 -8.22
N THR A 622 33.65 -4.69 -7.78
CA THR A 622 34.07 -5.08 -6.42
C THR A 622 33.61 -4.20 -5.24
N GLU A 623 32.93 -4.82 -4.28
CA GLU A 623 32.32 -4.21 -3.06
C GLU A 623 30.95 -3.51 -3.28
N GLY A 624 30.36 -3.59 -4.48
CA GLY A 624 28.96 -3.21 -4.70
C GLY A 624 28.73 -1.70 -4.79
N ARG A 625 29.71 -0.95 -5.30
CA ARG A 625 29.61 0.49 -5.56
C ARG A 625 29.44 0.75 -7.06
N ILE A 626 28.47 1.59 -7.39
CA ILE A 626 28.21 2.05 -8.77
C ILE A 626 29.26 3.10 -9.16
N THR A 627 29.79 2.98 -10.38
CA THR A 627 30.72 3.98 -10.95
C THR A 627 30.29 4.48 -12.34
N ILE A 628 30.51 5.77 -12.58
CA ILE A 628 30.15 6.52 -13.80
C ILE A 628 31.43 7.19 -14.32
N ASN A 629 31.98 6.76 -15.46
CA ASN A 629 33.27 7.25 -15.99
C ASN A 629 34.37 7.38 -14.90
N ASN A 630 34.53 6.32 -14.09
CA ASN A 630 35.45 6.22 -12.93
C ASN A 630 35.15 7.12 -11.72
N SER A 631 34.10 7.98 -11.75
CA SER A 631 33.57 8.60 -10.53
C SER A 631 32.66 7.62 -9.79
N THR A 632 32.70 7.61 -8.46
CA THR A 632 31.84 6.76 -7.61
C THR A 632 30.58 7.51 -7.20
N VAL A 633 29.43 6.84 -7.24
CA VAL A 633 28.18 7.34 -6.66
C VAL A 633 28.26 7.29 -5.12
N THR A 634 27.76 8.34 -4.45
CA THR A 634 27.83 8.52 -2.99
C THR A 634 26.48 8.72 -2.29
N ASP A 635 25.42 9.09 -3.02
CA ASP A 635 24.01 9.09 -2.58
C ASP A 635 23.12 8.86 -3.82
N SER A 636 22.14 7.97 -3.74
CA SER A 636 21.52 7.35 -4.93
C SER A 636 20.01 7.08 -4.81
N ASP A 637 19.25 7.83 -4.00
CA ASP A 637 17.79 7.59 -3.83
C ASP A 637 16.93 8.87 -3.86
N ALA A 638 17.46 9.91 -4.48
CA ALA A 638 16.81 11.22 -4.64
C ALA A 638 15.83 11.23 -5.83
N VAL A 639 14.93 10.23 -5.89
CA VAL A 639 13.76 10.20 -6.79
C VAL A 639 12.90 11.45 -6.56
N SER A 640 12.48 12.12 -7.63
CA SER A 640 11.75 13.39 -7.65
C SER A 640 10.67 13.35 -8.75
N VAL A 641 9.80 14.36 -8.80
CA VAL A 641 8.61 14.42 -9.68
C VAL A 641 8.94 14.30 -11.18
N ASN A 642 10.14 14.73 -11.61
CA ASN A 642 10.55 14.77 -13.01
C ASN A 642 11.94 14.15 -13.25
N GLY A 643 12.41 13.28 -12.35
CA GLY A 643 13.71 12.63 -12.49
C GLY A 643 14.32 12.11 -11.19
N ILE A 644 15.60 11.72 -11.24
CA ILE A 644 16.39 11.25 -10.11
C ILE A 644 17.73 11.99 -10.04
N ILE A 645 18.21 12.21 -8.81
CA ILE A 645 19.54 12.75 -8.53
C ILE A 645 20.42 11.62 -7.95
N HIS A 646 21.67 11.58 -8.40
CA HIS A 646 22.75 10.77 -7.84
C HIS A 646 23.90 11.68 -7.47
N GLU A 647 24.33 11.71 -6.22
CA GLU A 647 25.55 12.44 -5.84
C GLU A 647 26.78 11.62 -6.21
N ILE A 648 27.83 12.27 -6.72
CA ILE A 648 29.07 11.63 -7.18
C ILE A 648 30.32 12.32 -6.61
N ASN A 649 31.40 11.56 -6.43
CA ASN A 649 32.63 12.02 -5.76
C ASN A 649 33.62 12.79 -6.64
N SER A 650 33.33 12.98 -7.93
CA SER A 650 34.21 13.66 -8.89
C SER A 650 33.39 14.39 -9.95
N VAL A 651 34.05 15.17 -10.80
CA VAL A 651 33.44 15.89 -11.91
C VAL A 651 33.61 15.08 -13.19
N LEU A 652 32.51 14.88 -13.93
CA LEU A 652 32.47 14.15 -15.19
C LEU A 652 33.05 15.04 -16.31
N TYR A 653 34.34 14.85 -16.59
CA TYR A 653 35.03 15.51 -17.69
C TYR A 653 34.92 14.70 -19.00
N PRO A 654 34.85 15.37 -20.18
CA PRO A 654 34.96 14.68 -21.46
C PRO A 654 36.38 14.11 -21.68
N PRO A 655 36.54 13.04 -22.48
CA PRO A 655 37.85 12.53 -22.84
C PRO A 655 38.66 13.60 -23.60
N HIS A 656 39.96 13.65 -23.33
CA HIS A 656 40.89 14.63 -23.91
C HIS A 656 40.51 16.11 -23.68
N VAL A 657 40.10 16.48 -22.46
CA VAL A 657 39.83 17.88 -22.03
C VAL A 657 40.85 18.89 -22.59
N ASP A 658 42.13 18.54 -22.56
CA ASP A 658 43.22 19.44 -22.95
C ASP A 658 43.25 19.72 -24.47
N LYS A 659 42.64 18.85 -25.30
CA LYS A 659 42.32 19.17 -26.71
C LYS A 659 41.10 20.06 -26.83
N VAL A 660 40.05 19.82 -26.04
CA VAL A 660 38.83 20.65 -26.03
C VAL A 660 39.15 22.10 -25.66
N LEU A 661 40.12 22.31 -24.77
CA LEU A 661 40.66 23.63 -24.39
C LEU A 661 41.59 24.27 -25.44
N SER A 662 41.95 23.54 -26.50
CA SER A 662 42.73 24.06 -27.65
C SER A 662 41.88 24.28 -28.91
N LEU A 663 40.58 24.00 -28.86
CA LEU A 663 39.65 24.33 -29.95
C LEU A 663 39.37 25.85 -29.98
N PRO A 664 39.01 26.41 -31.15
CA PRO A 664 38.37 27.71 -31.21
C PRO A 664 37.12 27.76 -30.33
N ASN A 665 36.76 28.94 -29.85
CA ASN A 665 35.58 29.13 -29.02
C ASN A 665 34.32 28.72 -29.83
N PRO A 666 33.35 27.98 -29.26
CA PRO A 666 32.15 27.55 -30.01
C PRO A 666 31.25 28.67 -30.56
N THR A 667 31.51 29.92 -30.19
CA THR A 667 30.89 31.13 -30.78
C THR A 667 31.55 31.60 -32.07
N ASP A 668 32.77 31.14 -32.35
CA ASP A 668 33.67 31.67 -33.38
C ASP A 668 33.81 30.70 -34.56
N MET A 669 33.35 29.44 -34.39
CA MET A 669 33.29 28.43 -35.44
C MET A 669 32.04 28.60 -36.31
N ASN A 670 32.22 28.51 -37.63
CA ASN A 670 31.14 28.51 -38.60
C ASN A 670 30.60 27.07 -38.82
N LEU A 671 29.52 26.91 -39.61
CA LEU A 671 28.89 25.60 -39.83
C LEU A 671 29.81 24.63 -40.62
N THR A 672 30.67 25.14 -41.50
CA THR A 672 31.68 24.37 -42.23
C THR A 672 32.70 23.78 -41.27
N ASP A 673 33.24 24.58 -40.33
CA ASP A 673 34.17 24.11 -39.29
C ASP A 673 33.55 23.00 -38.44
N VAL A 674 32.28 23.18 -38.05
CA VAL A 674 31.51 22.18 -37.28
C VAL A 674 31.30 20.90 -38.09
N ALA A 675 30.94 21.00 -39.37
CA ALA A 675 30.76 19.84 -40.24
C ALA A 675 32.07 19.09 -40.48
N ASP A 676 33.17 19.81 -40.66
CA ASP A 676 34.50 19.26 -40.88
C ASP A 676 35.09 18.58 -39.64
N HIS A 677 34.83 19.12 -38.43
CA HIS A 677 35.38 18.60 -37.18
C HIS A 677 34.59 17.43 -36.59
N TYR A 678 33.25 17.46 -36.70
CA TYR A 678 32.37 16.48 -36.06
C TYR A 678 31.82 15.39 -37.00
N GLY A 679 32.15 15.43 -38.30
CA GLY A 679 31.78 14.38 -39.25
C GLY A 679 30.35 14.52 -39.80
N TYR A 680 30.01 15.71 -40.28
CA TYR A 680 28.75 16.01 -40.99
C TYR A 680 28.99 16.51 -42.42
N LYS A 681 30.19 16.25 -42.98
CA LYS A 681 30.69 16.87 -44.23
C LYS A 681 29.77 16.61 -45.42
N THR A 682 29.26 15.40 -45.54
CA THR A 682 28.41 14.93 -46.65
C THR A 682 27.08 15.68 -46.68
N PHE A 683 26.44 15.85 -45.52
CA PHE A 683 25.15 16.56 -45.44
C PHE A 683 25.33 18.08 -45.50
N TYR A 684 26.38 18.62 -44.87
CA TYR A 684 26.78 20.02 -45.07
C TYR A 684 27.00 20.35 -46.55
N LYS A 685 27.71 19.46 -47.28
CA LYS A 685 27.99 19.68 -48.70
C LYS A 685 26.71 19.67 -49.55
N LEU A 686 25.70 18.88 -49.18
CA LEU A 686 24.36 18.96 -49.79
C LEU A 686 23.65 20.31 -49.50
N LEU A 687 23.77 20.86 -48.28
CA LEU A 687 23.21 22.19 -47.95
C LEU A 687 23.89 23.33 -48.74
N GLU A 688 25.21 23.22 -48.92
CA GLU A 688 26.03 24.14 -49.70
C GLU A 688 25.72 24.05 -51.21
N ASP A 689 25.83 22.87 -51.80
CA ASP A 689 25.65 22.64 -53.24
C ASP A 689 24.20 22.85 -53.72
N THR A 690 23.22 22.99 -52.82
CA THR A 690 21.82 23.32 -53.13
C THR A 690 21.42 24.76 -52.79
N GLY A 691 22.30 25.55 -52.16
CA GLY A 691 22.01 26.94 -51.78
C GLY A 691 21.12 27.11 -50.54
N VAL A 692 20.81 26.04 -49.80
CA VAL A 692 19.99 26.12 -48.58
C VAL A 692 20.67 26.96 -47.49
N MET A 693 22.02 27.03 -47.50
CA MET A 693 22.80 27.93 -46.65
C MET A 693 22.40 29.41 -46.77
N GLU A 694 22.03 29.89 -47.96
CA GLU A 694 21.59 31.28 -48.15
C GLU A 694 20.21 31.52 -47.51
N LEU A 695 19.30 30.54 -47.65
CA LEU A 695 17.98 30.57 -47.00
C LEU A 695 18.11 30.58 -45.48
N MET A 696 19.04 29.80 -44.92
CA MET A 696 19.33 29.76 -43.49
C MET A 696 19.89 31.09 -42.97
N ASN A 697 20.78 31.74 -43.72
CA ASN A 697 21.42 33.00 -43.32
C ASN A 697 20.51 34.24 -43.47
N ASN A 698 19.30 34.08 -44.00
CA ASN A 698 18.30 35.15 -44.06
C ASN A 698 17.86 35.56 -42.63
N MET A 699 17.84 36.87 -42.37
CA MET A 699 17.47 37.48 -41.08
C MET A 699 16.09 37.03 -40.56
N VAL A 700 15.14 36.68 -41.45
CA VAL A 700 13.80 36.19 -41.07
C VAL A 700 13.84 34.76 -40.52
N ASN A 701 14.83 33.95 -40.92
CA ASN A 701 14.95 32.54 -40.53
C ASN A 701 15.88 32.33 -39.32
N GLN A 702 16.76 33.29 -39.03
CA GLN A 702 17.64 33.27 -37.87
C GLN A 702 16.89 33.62 -36.56
N PRO A 703 17.26 33.01 -35.41
CA PRO A 703 18.25 31.95 -35.26
C PRO A 703 17.72 30.60 -35.77
N THR A 704 18.57 29.81 -36.43
CA THR A 704 18.22 28.46 -36.90
C THR A 704 18.69 27.35 -35.95
N THR A 705 17.94 26.25 -35.85
CA THR A 705 18.41 24.97 -35.26
C THR A 705 18.41 23.89 -36.35
N ILE A 706 19.51 23.15 -36.50
CA ILE A 706 19.75 22.25 -37.64
C ILE A 706 19.97 20.82 -37.14
N PHE A 707 19.29 19.85 -37.74
CA PHE A 707 19.49 18.43 -37.48
C PHE A 707 20.39 17.82 -38.57
N LEU A 708 21.68 17.65 -38.28
CA LEU A 708 22.66 17.09 -39.23
C LEU A 708 22.81 15.56 -39.06
N PRO A 709 22.50 14.74 -40.07
CA PRO A 709 22.92 13.34 -40.13
C PRO A 709 24.44 13.24 -40.25
N SER A 710 25.06 12.33 -39.50
CA SER A 710 26.51 12.10 -39.59
C SER A 710 26.93 11.43 -40.90
N ASP A 711 28.19 11.60 -41.27
CA ASP A 711 28.80 10.99 -42.45
C ASP A 711 28.66 9.45 -42.43
N SER A 712 28.70 8.83 -41.25
CA SER A 712 28.45 7.39 -41.06
C SER A 712 27.01 6.98 -41.38
N ILE A 713 26.01 7.81 -41.05
CA ILE A 713 24.60 7.56 -41.39
C ILE A 713 24.39 7.77 -42.89
N MET A 714 24.91 8.86 -43.47
CA MET A 714 24.86 9.12 -44.92
C MET A 714 25.52 7.98 -45.73
N ALA A 715 26.65 7.44 -45.25
CA ALA A 715 27.31 6.29 -45.84
C ALA A 715 26.52 4.97 -45.68
N SER A 716 25.67 4.84 -44.66
CA SER A 716 24.86 3.64 -44.41
C SER A 716 23.58 3.54 -45.25
N LEU A 717 23.15 4.63 -45.90
CA LEU A 717 21.90 4.67 -46.68
C LEU A 717 21.87 3.59 -47.80
N PRO A 718 20.70 2.96 -48.08
CA PRO A 718 20.52 2.08 -49.23
C PRO A 718 20.95 2.73 -50.55
N GLN A 719 21.47 1.94 -51.49
CA GLN A 719 22.00 2.48 -52.74
C GLN A 719 20.93 3.25 -53.54
N GLU A 720 19.71 2.73 -53.63
CA GLU A 720 18.58 3.42 -54.28
C GLU A 720 18.29 4.81 -53.68
N GLN A 721 18.51 4.99 -52.37
CA GLN A 721 18.32 6.29 -51.70
C GLN A 721 19.50 7.23 -51.96
N LYS A 722 20.74 6.72 -52.03
CA LYS A 722 21.90 7.51 -52.45
C LYS A 722 21.74 7.96 -53.90
N ASP A 723 21.41 7.03 -54.78
CA ASP A 723 21.14 7.30 -56.19
C ASP A 723 20.03 8.36 -56.30
N PHE A 724 18.93 8.23 -55.55
CA PHE A 724 17.88 9.26 -55.51
C PHE A 724 18.40 10.64 -55.05
N LEU A 725 19.12 10.70 -53.93
CA LEU A 725 19.60 11.96 -53.33
C LEU A 725 20.62 12.70 -54.20
N PHE A 726 21.48 11.97 -54.92
CA PHE A 726 22.55 12.54 -55.74
C PHE A 726 22.17 12.69 -57.24
N HIS A 727 21.01 12.18 -57.69
CA HIS A 727 20.61 12.30 -59.10
C HIS A 727 20.18 13.73 -59.47
N GLN A 728 20.74 14.26 -60.56
CA GLN A 728 20.56 15.65 -60.98
C GLN A 728 19.07 16.05 -61.20
N HIS A 729 18.21 15.11 -61.62
CA HIS A 729 16.78 15.37 -61.81
C HIS A 729 15.97 15.46 -60.50
N ASN A 730 16.49 14.96 -59.37
CA ASN A 730 15.77 14.93 -58.09
C ASN A 730 16.09 16.14 -57.20
N ARG A 731 16.84 17.12 -57.73
CA ARG A 731 17.39 18.27 -56.98
C ARG A 731 16.32 19.15 -56.32
N ALA A 732 15.11 19.19 -56.86
CA ALA A 732 13.99 19.92 -56.25
C ALA A 732 13.43 19.19 -55.01
N GLN A 733 13.31 17.87 -55.07
CA GLN A 733 12.86 17.02 -53.96
C GLN A 733 13.92 16.97 -52.84
N LEU A 734 15.20 16.92 -53.22
CA LEU A 734 16.34 17.08 -52.31
C LEU A 734 16.26 18.41 -51.54
N LEU A 735 15.95 19.52 -52.20
CA LEU A 735 15.84 20.84 -51.56
C LEU A 735 14.80 20.84 -50.42
N GLU A 736 13.63 20.25 -50.64
CA GLU A 736 12.58 20.15 -49.63
C GLU A 736 12.99 19.23 -48.46
N TYR A 737 13.68 18.11 -48.75
CA TYR A 737 14.23 17.21 -47.74
C TYR A 737 15.27 17.92 -46.85
N LEU A 738 16.15 18.72 -47.44
CA LEU A 738 17.15 19.51 -46.71
C LEU A 738 16.50 20.61 -45.84
N LYS A 739 15.52 21.35 -46.38
CA LYS A 739 14.73 22.33 -45.62
C LYS A 739 14.00 21.71 -44.42
N TYR A 740 13.57 20.46 -44.52
CA TYR A 740 12.87 19.75 -43.43
C TYR A 740 13.77 19.48 -42.20
N HIS A 741 15.10 19.47 -42.38
CA HIS A 741 16.07 19.26 -41.30
C HIS A 741 16.43 20.55 -40.53
N ILE A 742 15.80 21.69 -40.86
CA ILE A 742 16.13 23.01 -40.30
C ILE A 742 14.89 23.63 -39.65
N LEU A 743 14.98 24.00 -38.37
CA LEU A 743 14.01 24.85 -37.68
C LEU A 743 14.40 26.32 -37.83
N THR A 744 13.41 27.20 -37.98
CA THR A 744 13.58 28.64 -38.17
C THR A 744 13.11 29.45 -36.96
N GLY A 745 13.76 30.59 -36.70
CA GLY A 745 13.34 31.58 -35.68
C GLY A 745 13.58 31.17 -34.22
N GLN A 746 14.29 30.07 -33.95
CA GLN A 746 14.57 29.56 -32.61
C GLN A 746 15.89 28.78 -32.53
N LYS A 747 16.73 29.14 -31.54
CA LYS A 747 17.89 28.34 -31.10
C LYS A 747 17.46 27.46 -29.92
N ILE A 748 17.52 26.14 -30.10
CA ILE A 748 17.06 25.18 -29.09
C ILE A 748 18.24 24.27 -28.68
N TYR A 749 18.43 24.09 -27.37
CA TYR A 749 19.33 23.08 -26.81
C TYR A 749 18.56 21.80 -26.48
N ALA A 750 19.25 20.67 -26.34
CA ALA A 750 18.63 19.35 -26.14
C ALA A 750 17.64 19.33 -24.95
N GLU A 751 17.98 19.96 -23.83
CA GLU A 751 17.09 20.10 -22.65
C GLU A 751 15.76 20.83 -22.93
N GLY A 752 15.68 21.61 -24.00
CA GLY A 752 14.49 22.37 -24.39
C GLY A 752 13.57 21.65 -25.39
N LEU A 753 14.06 20.63 -26.10
CA LEU A 753 13.27 19.94 -27.15
C LEU A 753 12.00 19.29 -26.58
N ILE A 754 12.08 18.68 -25.40
CA ILE A 754 10.94 18.05 -24.71
C ILE A 754 9.90 19.05 -24.14
N TYR A 755 10.09 20.36 -24.35
CA TYR A 755 9.15 21.42 -23.97
C TYR A 755 8.43 22.04 -25.19
N LEU A 756 8.82 21.69 -26.41
CA LEU A 756 8.23 22.16 -27.65
C LEU A 756 7.15 21.18 -28.12
N GLU A 757 5.88 21.61 -28.10
CA GLU A 757 4.76 20.82 -28.62
C GLU A 757 4.94 20.52 -30.13
N SER A 758 5.48 21.48 -30.88
CA SER A 758 6.15 21.23 -32.16
C SER A 758 7.11 22.38 -32.52
N GLY A 759 8.06 22.12 -33.42
CA GLY A 759 8.92 23.12 -34.04
C GLY A 759 8.69 23.18 -35.55
N ARG A 760 8.47 24.37 -36.11
CA ARG A 760 8.26 24.54 -37.56
C ARG A 760 9.58 24.56 -38.32
N THR A 761 9.63 23.81 -39.42
CA THR A 761 10.78 23.69 -40.32
C THR A 761 10.82 24.78 -41.37
N LEU A 762 11.98 24.99 -42.00
CA LEU A 762 12.18 25.83 -43.19
C LEU A 762 11.39 25.31 -44.41
N GLN A 763 10.97 24.05 -44.38
CA GLN A 763 10.08 23.43 -45.37
C GLN A 763 8.60 23.83 -45.13
N GLY A 764 8.26 24.27 -43.92
CA GLY A 764 6.93 24.69 -43.51
C GLY A 764 6.16 23.67 -42.68
N SER A 765 6.54 22.38 -42.74
CA SER A 765 6.02 21.31 -41.89
C SER A 765 6.47 21.43 -40.42
N SER A 766 5.73 20.82 -39.50
CA SER A 766 6.07 20.77 -38.08
C SER A 766 6.78 19.46 -37.71
N LEU A 767 7.84 19.55 -36.90
CA LEU A 767 8.46 18.43 -36.19
C LEU A 767 7.89 18.35 -34.76
N SER A 768 7.48 17.17 -34.33
CA SER A 768 7.14 16.87 -32.93
C SER A 768 8.34 16.22 -32.23
N PHE A 769 8.65 16.62 -31.00
CA PHE A 769 9.76 16.06 -30.24
C PHE A 769 9.26 15.13 -29.14
N SER A 770 9.84 13.93 -29.07
CA SER A 770 9.60 12.96 -28.02
C SER A 770 10.93 12.40 -27.54
N CYS A 771 10.92 11.75 -26.37
CA CYS A 771 12.01 10.87 -26.00
C CYS A 771 12.10 9.70 -26.98
N GLY A 772 13.31 9.32 -27.37
CA GLY A 772 13.54 8.26 -28.35
C GLY A 772 13.52 6.86 -27.71
N GLY A 773 12.75 5.93 -28.27
CA GLY A 773 12.75 4.53 -27.85
C GLY A 773 14.02 3.77 -28.26
N ARG A 774 14.29 2.64 -27.60
CA ARG A 774 15.49 1.79 -27.76
C ARG A 774 15.70 1.30 -29.19
N CYS A 775 14.63 1.17 -29.97
CA CYS A 775 14.69 0.83 -31.39
C CYS A 775 15.55 1.79 -32.24
N LEU A 776 15.72 3.04 -31.82
CA LEU A 776 16.56 4.01 -32.55
C LEU A 776 18.06 3.69 -32.45
N GLN A 777 18.47 2.87 -31.48
CA GLN A 777 19.87 2.43 -31.33
C GLN A 777 20.03 1.04 -31.96
N GLY A 778 20.59 0.98 -33.16
CA GLY A 778 20.90 -0.28 -33.85
C GLY A 778 19.69 -1.18 -34.14
N ASN A 779 18.55 -0.58 -34.53
CA ASN A 779 17.26 -1.26 -34.70
C ASN A 779 16.82 -2.03 -33.43
N GLY A 780 17.21 -1.57 -32.24
CA GLY A 780 16.95 -2.28 -30.97
C GLY A 780 17.57 -3.68 -30.88
N HIS A 781 18.63 -3.95 -31.65
CA HIS A 781 19.22 -5.28 -31.88
C HIS A 781 18.32 -6.26 -32.67
N CYS A 782 17.24 -5.79 -33.29
CA CYS A 782 16.48 -6.57 -34.27
C CYS A 782 17.25 -6.73 -35.60
N HIS A 783 16.93 -7.78 -36.37
CA HIS A 783 17.52 -8.04 -37.68
C HIS A 783 17.37 -6.83 -38.64
N PRO A 784 18.28 -6.57 -39.59
CA PRO A 784 18.11 -5.50 -40.57
C PRO A 784 16.83 -5.64 -41.42
N ASP A 785 16.40 -6.88 -41.68
CA ASP A 785 15.13 -7.20 -42.34
C ASP A 785 13.95 -7.37 -41.36
N ALA A 786 14.06 -6.85 -40.14
CA ALA A 786 12.97 -6.72 -39.18
C ALA A 786 12.63 -5.25 -38.88
N THR A 787 11.36 -5.01 -38.51
CA THR A 787 10.89 -3.79 -37.88
C THR A 787 11.06 -3.93 -36.36
N CYS A 788 11.60 -2.91 -35.71
CA CYS A 788 11.64 -2.81 -34.25
C CYS A 788 10.48 -1.95 -33.73
N THR A 789 9.88 -2.35 -32.61
CA THR A 789 8.85 -1.59 -31.86
C THR A 789 9.27 -1.52 -30.39
N ASP A 790 9.25 -0.34 -29.75
CA ASP A 790 9.66 -0.20 -28.35
C ASP A 790 8.49 -0.54 -27.42
N LEU A 791 8.63 -1.64 -26.69
CA LEU A 791 7.56 -2.26 -25.91
C LEU A 791 7.28 -1.59 -24.56
N HIS A 792 8.05 -0.57 -24.16
CA HIS A 792 7.73 0.25 -22.97
C HIS A 792 7.34 1.67 -23.32
N PHE A 793 7.74 2.18 -24.49
CA PHE A 793 7.60 3.59 -24.84
C PHE A 793 6.29 3.94 -25.55
N GLU A 794 5.89 3.16 -26.57
CA GLU A 794 4.84 3.59 -27.52
C GLU A 794 3.42 3.68 -26.91
N ASP A 795 3.14 2.93 -25.83
CA ASP A 795 1.82 2.87 -25.17
C ASP A 795 1.61 3.92 -24.03
N MET A 796 2.63 4.72 -23.66
CA MET A 796 2.66 5.53 -22.42
C MET A 796 2.53 4.74 -21.09
N THR A 797 2.64 3.40 -21.13
CA THR A 797 2.40 2.54 -19.96
C THR A 797 3.67 1.96 -19.31
N LEU A 798 4.87 2.33 -19.77
CA LEU A 798 6.14 1.78 -19.27
C LEU A 798 6.19 0.24 -19.28
N GLY A 799 5.62 -0.37 -20.31
CA GLY A 799 5.66 -1.82 -20.55
C GLY A 799 4.60 -2.63 -19.78
N VAL A 800 3.71 -1.97 -19.02
CA VAL A 800 2.54 -2.63 -18.42
C VAL A 800 1.37 -2.60 -19.39
N PHE A 801 0.67 -3.71 -19.56
CA PHE A 801 -0.54 -3.79 -20.36
C PHE A 801 -1.63 -4.58 -19.63
N HIS A 802 -2.89 -4.28 -19.93
CA HIS A 802 -4.02 -5.00 -19.37
C HIS A 802 -4.46 -6.13 -20.30
N TYR A 803 -4.58 -7.33 -19.76
CA TYR A 803 -5.05 -8.52 -20.47
C TYR A 803 -6.40 -8.97 -19.91
N ARG A 804 -7.36 -9.21 -20.81
CA ARG A 804 -8.71 -9.73 -20.51
C ARG A 804 -8.94 -11.03 -21.26
N SER A 805 -9.59 -11.99 -20.62
CA SER A 805 -9.94 -13.26 -21.27
C SER A 805 -10.92 -13.05 -22.43
N SER A 806 -10.78 -13.84 -23.49
CA SER A 806 -11.79 -13.98 -24.55
C SER A 806 -13.15 -14.48 -24.03
N ARG A 807 -13.21 -15.05 -22.81
CA ARG A 807 -14.45 -15.41 -22.11
C ARG A 807 -15.14 -14.22 -21.41
N GLY A 808 -14.61 -13.01 -21.57
CA GLY A 808 -15.11 -11.78 -20.97
C GLY A 808 -14.36 -11.34 -19.71
N GLN A 809 -14.85 -10.26 -19.11
CA GLN A 809 -14.27 -9.63 -17.92
C GLN A 809 -14.34 -10.54 -16.69
N TYR A 810 -13.26 -10.54 -15.90
CA TYR A 810 -13.13 -11.25 -14.63
C TYR A 810 -13.36 -12.76 -14.79
N LYS A 811 -12.48 -13.40 -15.58
CA LYS A 811 -12.53 -14.83 -15.93
C LYS A 811 -11.20 -15.57 -15.81
N LEU A 812 -10.14 -14.90 -15.36
CA LEU A 812 -8.82 -15.50 -15.14
C LEU A 812 -8.62 -15.73 -13.64
N ASN A 813 -8.36 -16.96 -13.22
CA ASN A 813 -7.73 -17.22 -11.92
C ASN A 813 -6.22 -16.89 -12.01
N VAL A 814 -5.51 -16.81 -10.88
CA VAL A 814 -4.12 -16.30 -10.89
C VAL A 814 -3.18 -17.14 -11.78
N THR A 815 -3.37 -18.45 -11.84
CA THR A 815 -2.58 -19.35 -12.70
C THR A 815 -2.87 -19.11 -14.19
N ALA A 816 -4.14 -18.96 -14.58
CA ALA A 816 -4.53 -18.64 -15.95
C ALA A 816 -4.08 -17.21 -16.35
N ALA A 817 -4.10 -16.26 -15.41
CA ALA A 817 -3.58 -14.91 -15.62
C ALA A 817 -2.06 -14.92 -15.85
N GLN A 818 -1.31 -15.69 -15.06
CA GLN A 818 0.14 -15.84 -15.23
C GLN A 818 0.50 -16.55 -16.54
N GLN A 819 -0.25 -17.59 -16.93
CA GLN A 819 -0.10 -18.26 -18.22
C GLN A 819 -0.45 -17.34 -19.40
N ALA A 820 -1.49 -16.51 -19.28
CA ALA A 820 -1.87 -15.54 -20.30
C ALA A 820 -0.79 -14.46 -20.50
N CYS A 821 -0.28 -13.85 -19.42
CA CYS A 821 0.82 -12.90 -19.53
C CYS A 821 2.08 -13.54 -20.17
N ALA A 822 2.38 -14.81 -19.84
CA ALA A 822 3.48 -15.54 -20.44
C ALA A 822 3.29 -15.82 -21.94
N ALA A 823 2.07 -16.12 -22.38
CA ALA A 823 1.72 -16.28 -23.80
C ALA A 823 1.91 -14.97 -24.58
N GLU A 824 1.61 -13.82 -23.96
CA GLU A 824 1.81 -12.48 -24.52
C GLU A 824 3.26 -11.94 -24.38
N GLY A 825 4.23 -12.80 -24.03
CA GLY A 825 5.64 -12.46 -23.92
C GLY A 825 6.05 -11.65 -22.68
N GLY A 826 5.24 -11.69 -21.62
CA GLY A 826 5.45 -10.97 -20.36
C GLY A 826 5.34 -11.83 -19.11
N SER A 827 5.37 -11.18 -17.95
CA SER A 827 4.96 -11.74 -16.66
C SER A 827 3.68 -11.07 -16.18
N LEU A 828 3.10 -11.52 -15.07
CA LEU A 828 2.24 -10.62 -14.29
C LEU A 828 3.07 -9.38 -13.89
N ALA A 829 2.48 -8.20 -13.98
CA ALA A 829 3.11 -6.96 -13.57
C ALA A 829 3.25 -6.93 -12.05
N THR A 830 4.35 -6.35 -11.56
CA THR A 830 4.47 -6.03 -10.14
C THR A 830 3.62 -4.82 -9.79
N TYR A 831 3.21 -4.71 -8.52
CA TYR A 831 2.53 -3.52 -8.01
C TYR A 831 3.33 -2.22 -8.31
N THR A 832 4.66 -2.29 -8.21
CA THR A 832 5.57 -1.18 -8.52
C THR A 832 5.52 -0.78 -10.00
N GLN A 833 5.56 -1.75 -10.91
CA GLN A 833 5.43 -1.50 -12.36
C GLN A 833 4.06 -0.90 -12.70
N LEU A 834 2.96 -1.41 -12.14
CA LEU A 834 1.63 -0.81 -12.33
C LEU A 834 1.58 0.62 -11.81
N SER A 835 2.23 0.91 -10.68
CA SER A 835 2.32 2.25 -10.12
C SER A 835 3.13 3.21 -11.00
N TYR A 836 4.21 2.76 -11.64
CA TYR A 836 4.94 3.57 -12.62
C TYR A 836 4.15 3.79 -13.90
N ALA A 837 3.48 2.76 -14.42
CA ALA A 837 2.57 2.87 -15.56
C ALA A 837 1.46 3.90 -15.30
N GLN A 838 0.87 3.88 -14.11
CA GLN A 838 -0.12 4.87 -13.67
C GLN A 838 0.47 6.29 -13.63
N GLN A 839 1.69 6.47 -13.15
CA GLN A 839 2.36 7.77 -13.14
C GLN A 839 2.70 8.28 -14.55
N ALA A 840 2.92 7.39 -15.52
CA ALA A 840 3.15 7.72 -16.92
C ALA A 840 1.85 8.03 -17.71
N GLY A 841 0.71 7.50 -17.27
CA GLY A 841 -0.61 7.84 -17.83
C GLY A 841 -1.67 6.75 -17.77
N LEU A 842 -1.30 5.49 -17.48
CA LEU A 842 -2.22 4.35 -17.53
C LEU A 842 -3.38 4.50 -16.53
N ASN A 843 -4.60 4.60 -17.07
CA ASN A 843 -5.85 4.72 -16.31
C ASN A 843 -6.84 3.67 -16.80
N LEU A 844 -7.21 2.71 -15.95
CA LEU A 844 -8.16 1.65 -16.33
C LEU A 844 -8.99 1.18 -15.15
N CYS A 845 -10.31 1.21 -15.31
CA CYS A 845 -11.26 0.79 -14.27
C CYS A 845 -11.59 -0.71 -14.29
N ALA A 846 -10.57 -1.56 -14.26
CA ALA A 846 -10.74 -3.02 -14.25
C ALA A 846 -9.72 -3.67 -13.33
N ALA A 847 -10.20 -4.33 -12.27
CA ALA A 847 -9.36 -5.02 -11.31
C ALA A 847 -8.69 -6.26 -11.95
N GLY A 848 -7.36 -6.27 -11.97
CA GLY A 848 -6.57 -7.34 -12.55
C GLY A 848 -5.59 -7.95 -11.56
N TRP A 849 -5.26 -9.22 -11.77
CA TRP A 849 -4.15 -9.88 -11.09
C TRP A 849 -2.82 -9.17 -11.39
N LEU A 850 -1.98 -9.13 -10.35
CA LEU A 850 -0.59 -8.71 -10.34
C LEU A 850 0.28 -9.85 -9.79
N ASP A 851 1.58 -9.62 -9.69
CA ASP A 851 2.50 -10.50 -8.96
C ASP A 851 2.07 -10.75 -7.51
N GLN A 852 2.65 -11.78 -6.89
CA GLN A 852 2.41 -12.15 -5.48
C GLN A 852 0.92 -12.32 -5.13
N ASN A 853 0.11 -12.79 -6.09
CA ASN A 853 -1.34 -13.00 -5.97
C ASN A 853 -2.10 -11.74 -5.52
N ARG A 854 -1.63 -10.55 -5.90
CA ARG A 854 -2.28 -9.27 -5.61
C ARG A 854 -3.32 -8.93 -6.69
N VAL A 855 -4.35 -8.16 -6.34
CA VAL A 855 -5.32 -7.60 -7.29
C VAL A 855 -5.43 -6.10 -7.10
N ALA A 856 -5.30 -5.34 -8.18
CA ALA A 856 -5.42 -3.88 -8.16
C ALA A 856 -5.81 -3.32 -9.54
N TYR A 857 -6.00 -1.99 -9.64
CA TYR A 857 -6.06 -1.27 -10.92
C TYR A 857 -5.59 0.19 -10.81
N PRO A 858 -5.14 0.83 -11.92
CA PRO A 858 -4.60 2.18 -11.90
C PRO A 858 -5.63 3.25 -12.30
N THR A 859 -5.55 4.42 -11.67
CA THR A 859 -6.35 5.61 -11.98
C THR A 859 -5.45 6.86 -12.00
N THR A 860 -5.61 7.74 -13.00
CA THR A 860 -4.85 8.99 -13.14
C THR A 860 -5.70 10.24 -12.98
N PHE A 861 -7.02 10.11 -13.07
CA PHE A 861 -7.99 11.18 -12.82
C PHE A 861 -9.16 10.67 -11.97
N PRO A 862 -9.79 11.53 -11.15
CA PRO A 862 -10.86 11.11 -10.25
C PRO A 862 -12.13 10.81 -11.06
N ASN A 863 -12.67 9.60 -10.91
CA ASN A 863 -13.91 9.16 -11.53
C ASN A 863 -14.82 8.54 -10.44
N PRO A 864 -16.02 9.09 -10.17
CA PRO A 864 -16.91 8.56 -9.12
C PRO A 864 -17.26 7.08 -9.31
N ASN A 865 -17.43 6.64 -10.56
CA ASN A 865 -17.74 5.26 -10.93
C ASN A 865 -16.51 4.34 -10.90
N CYS A 866 -15.34 4.87 -10.50
CA CYS A 866 -14.09 4.13 -10.42
C CYS A 866 -13.37 4.38 -9.09
N GLY A 867 -13.48 3.44 -8.15
CA GLY A 867 -12.81 3.55 -6.86
C GLY A 867 -13.23 4.82 -6.08
N PHE A 868 -14.50 5.23 -6.20
CA PHE A 868 -15.07 6.39 -5.50
C PHE A 868 -14.31 7.71 -5.74
N GLY A 869 -13.67 7.88 -6.90
CA GLY A 869 -12.90 9.07 -7.23
C GLY A 869 -11.47 9.10 -6.67
N HIS A 870 -10.95 7.99 -6.17
CA HIS A 870 -9.51 7.86 -5.87
C HIS A 870 -8.64 8.06 -7.13
N VAL A 871 -7.42 8.55 -6.92
CA VAL A 871 -6.38 8.70 -7.94
C VAL A 871 -5.11 8.03 -7.40
N GLY A 872 -4.48 7.19 -8.20
CA GLY A 872 -3.42 6.27 -7.77
C GLY A 872 -3.73 4.82 -8.15
N ILE A 873 -3.16 3.86 -7.42
CA ILE A 873 -3.55 2.45 -7.52
C ILE A 873 -4.67 2.14 -6.52
N VAL A 874 -5.79 1.62 -7.00
CA VAL A 874 -6.87 1.07 -6.17
C VAL A 874 -6.56 -0.41 -5.93
N ASP A 875 -6.31 -0.77 -4.69
CA ASP A 875 -5.64 -2.03 -4.30
C ASP A 875 -6.55 -2.92 -3.42
N TYR A 876 -6.82 -4.14 -3.88
CA TYR A 876 -7.64 -5.15 -3.20
C TYR A 876 -6.80 -6.16 -2.40
N GLY A 877 -5.49 -5.92 -2.33
CA GLY A 877 -4.52 -6.69 -1.56
C GLY A 877 -4.19 -8.06 -2.16
N THR A 878 -3.34 -8.80 -1.45
CA THR A 878 -3.01 -10.19 -1.78
C THR A 878 -4.19 -11.10 -1.45
N ARG A 879 -4.70 -11.80 -2.46
CA ARG A 879 -5.87 -12.68 -2.35
C ARG A 879 -5.47 -14.03 -1.78
N LYS A 880 -6.22 -14.52 -0.79
CA LYS A 880 -6.02 -15.86 -0.20
C LYS A 880 -6.73 -16.96 -1.01
N ASN A 881 -7.86 -16.62 -1.65
CA ASN A 881 -8.59 -17.53 -2.52
C ASN A 881 -8.06 -17.39 -3.96
N LEU A 882 -7.19 -18.31 -4.36
CA LEU A 882 -6.57 -18.31 -5.70
C LEU A 882 -7.53 -18.78 -6.81
N SER A 883 -8.75 -19.22 -6.46
CA SER A 883 -9.83 -19.56 -7.38
C SER A 883 -10.74 -18.38 -7.71
N GLU A 884 -10.53 -17.20 -7.11
CA GLU A 884 -11.16 -15.96 -7.56
C GLU A 884 -10.82 -15.66 -9.03
N THR A 885 -11.71 -14.99 -9.75
CA THR A 885 -11.51 -14.65 -11.16
C THR A 885 -11.51 -13.14 -11.36
N TRP A 886 -10.43 -12.63 -11.96
CA TRP A 886 -10.19 -11.22 -12.27
C TRP A 886 -9.70 -11.09 -13.72
N ASP A 887 -9.35 -9.88 -14.16
CA ASP A 887 -8.55 -9.69 -15.38
C ASP A 887 -7.05 -9.81 -15.00
N ALA A 888 -6.11 -9.35 -15.82
CA ALA A 888 -4.69 -9.35 -15.49
C ALA A 888 -4.00 -8.06 -15.91
N PHE A 889 -3.05 -7.57 -15.10
CA PHE A 889 -2.04 -6.62 -15.55
C PHE A 889 -0.73 -7.37 -15.78
N CYS A 890 -0.25 -7.32 -17.00
CA CYS A 890 0.96 -7.99 -17.46
C CYS A 890 2.08 -6.96 -17.66
N TYR A 891 3.34 -7.37 -17.48
CA TYR A 891 4.52 -6.55 -17.77
C TYR A 891 5.38 -7.21 -18.83
N ARG A 892 5.80 -6.44 -19.85
CA ARG A 892 6.64 -6.93 -20.94
C ARG A 892 8.08 -7.09 -20.45
N VAL A 893 8.51 -8.35 -20.33
CA VAL A 893 9.86 -8.73 -19.89
C VAL A 893 10.90 -8.50 -21.01
N LYS A 894 10.46 -8.52 -22.28
CA LYS A 894 11.27 -8.06 -23.41
C LYS A 894 11.11 -6.54 -23.59
N GLU A 895 12.24 -5.87 -23.82
CA GLU A 895 12.33 -4.42 -23.99
C GLU A 895 11.90 -3.93 -25.38
N VAL A 896 12.03 -4.76 -26.41
CA VAL A 896 11.65 -4.46 -27.78
C VAL A 896 10.93 -5.64 -28.43
N LYS A 897 10.11 -5.34 -29.44
CA LYS A 897 9.56 -6.33 -30.37
C LYS A 897 10.36 -6.26 -31.66
N CYS A 898 10.65 -7.42 -32.24
CA CYS A 898 11.23 -7.53 -33.56
C CYS A 898 10.24 -8.31 -34.45
N GLU A 899 9.86 -7.78 -35.60
CA GLU A 899 8.99 -8.46 -36.56
C GLU A 899 9.62 -8.48 -37.94
N CYS A 900 9.78 -9.66 -38.55
CA CYS A 900 10.34 -9.75 -39.90
C CYS A 900 9.45 -9.04 -40.94
N LYS A 901 10.08 -8.29 -41.84
CA LYS A 901 9.40 -7.54 -42.90
C LYS A 901 8.66 -8.49 -43.86
N PRO A 902 7.59 -8.04 -44.53
CA PRO A 902 6.81 -8.87 -45.45
C PRO A 902 7.70 -9.58 -46.49
N GLY A 903 7.54 -10.90 -46.61
CA GLY A 903 8.38 -11.76 -47.47
C GLY A 903 9.55 -12.45 -46.76
N TYR A 904 9.76 -12.19 -45.46
CA TYR A 904 10.73 -12.88 -44.60
C TYR A 904 10.04 -13.61 -43.46
N VAL A 905 10.70 -14.64 -42.89
CA VAL A 905 10.24 -15.40 -41.73
C VAL A 905 11.36 -15.58 -40.71
N GLY A 906 11.02 -15.65 -39.42
CA GLY A 906 11.99 -15.79 -38.33
C GLY A 906 11.44 -15.28 -37.00
N ASP A 907 12.31 -15.08 -36.02
CA ASP A 907 11.97 -14.55 -34.69
C ASP A 907 12.12 -13.02 -34.57
N GLY A 908 12.52 -12.35 -35.67
CA GLY A 908 12.78 -10.92 -35.72
C GLY A 908 14.19 -10.52 -35.28
N SER A 909 14.83 -11.30 -34.40
CA SER A 909 16.28 -11.24 -34.16
C SER A 909 17.04 -11.83 -35.36
N THR A 910 16.44 -12.83 -35.99
CA THR A 910 16.84 -13.45 -37.26
C THR A 910 15.65 -13.39 -38.23
N CYS A 911 15.91 -13.12 -39.52
CA CYS A 911 14.89 -13.16 -40.56
C CYS A 911 15.47 -13.74 -41.87
N SER A 912 14.81 -14.76 -42.41
CA SER A 912 15.19 -15.49 -43.61
C SER A 912 14.20 -15.22 -44.75
N GLY A 913 14.71 -14.87 -45.93
CA GLY A 913 13.91 -14.67 -47.14
C GLY A 913 13.46 -15.99 -47.79
N ASN A 914 13.09 -15.95 -49.07
CA ASN A 914 12.72 -17.16 -49.82
C ASN A 914 13.91 -18.11 -50.04
N LEU A 915 13.63 -19.34 -50.48
CA LEU A 915 14.63 -20.40 -50.69
C LEU A 915 15.83 -19.93 -51.53
N LEU A 916 15.60 -19.11 -52.56
CA LEU A 916 16.71 -18.56 -53.36
C LEU A 916 17.49 -17.44 -52.64
N GLN A 917 16.84 -16.63 -51.80
CA GLN A 917 17.54 -15.65 -50.96
C GLN A 917 18.43 -16.37 -49.93
N VAL A 918 17.97 -17.44 -49.29
CA VAL A 918 18.77 -18.22 -48.33
C VAL A 918 19.96 -18.91 -49.02
N LEU A 919 19.78 -19.45 -50.24
CA LEU A 919 20.89 -19.94 -51.07
C LEU A 919 21.92 -18.85 -51.40
N ARG A 920 21.50 -17.58 -51.52
CA ARG A 920 22.37 -16.43 -51.87
C ARG A 920 23.08 -15.81 -50.67
N SER A 921 22.49 -15.87 -49.48
CA SER A 921 23.08 -15.32 -48.26
C SER A 921 24.01 -16.29 -47.53
N SER A 922 23.91 -17.60 -47.81
CA SER A 922 24.77 -18.62 -47.21
C SER A 922 25.98 -18.94 -48.10
N PRO A 923 27.23 -18.66 -47.66
CA PRO A 923 28.41 -19.00 -48.45
C PRO A 923 28.59 -20.52 -48.61
N ASN A 924 28.08 -21.33 -47.68
CA ASN A 924 28.20 -22.79 -47.68
C ASN A 924 27.38 -23.47 -48.80
N PHE A 925 26.56 -22.73 -49.53
CA PHE A 925 25.71 -23.20 -50.63
C PHE A 925 26.11 -22.62 -52.00
N SER A 926 27.24 -21.89 -52.09
CA SER A 926 27.71 -21.20 -53.31
C SER A 926 27.78 -22.12 -54.53
N ASN A 927 28.20 -23.37 -54.32
CA ASN A 927 28.48 -24.31 -55.41
C ASN A 927 27.16 -24.80 -56.02
N PHE A 928 26.20 -25.17 -55.17
CA PHE A 928 24.86 -25.54 -55.60
C PHE A 928 24.09 -24.36 -56.21
N LEU A 929 24.18 -23.17 -55.61
CA LEU A 929 23.61 -21.95 -56.17
C LEU A 929 24.14 -21.68 -57.59
N THR A 930 25.44 -21.90 -57.83
CA THR A 930 26.06 -21.70 -59.15
C THR A 930 25.48 -22.67 -60.19
N GLN A 931 25.31 -23.96 -59.85
CA GLN A 931 24.63 -24.93 -60.72
C GLN A 931 23.17 -24.50 -61.03
N VAL A 932 22.43 -24.07 -60.01
CA VAL A 932 21.03 -23.59 -60.15
C VAL A 932 20.92 -22.34 -61.03
N LEU A 933 21.84 -21.38 -60.89
CA LEU A 933 21.85 -20.16 -61.72
C LEU A 933 22.25 -20.46 -63.17
N ASN A 934 23.27 -21.30 -63.39
CA ASN A 934 23.68 -21.73 -64.73
C ASN A 934 22.54 -22.46 -65.45
N TYR A 935 21.84 -23.37 -64.75
CA TYR A 935 20.66 -24.07 -65.27
C TYR A 935 19.55 -23.11 -65.75
N SER A 936 19.36 -21.99 -65.05
CA SER A 936 18.41 -20.93 -65.41
C SER A 936 18.89 -20.02 -66.56
N GLN A 937 20.16 -20.02 -66.92
CA GLN A 937 20.65 -19.33 -68.12
C GLN A 937 20.46 -20.21 -69.36
N VAL A 938 20.71 -21.52 -69.26
CA VAL A 938 20.72 -22.44 -70.41
C VAL A 938 19.35 -23.07 -70.75
N SER A 939 18.31 -22.92 -69.92
CA SER A 939 17.03 -23.61 -70.16
C SER A 939 15.79 -22.89 -69.62
N GLN A 940 14.66 -23.07 -70.32
CA GLN A 940 13.37 -22.57 -69.88
C GLN A 940 12.81 -23.32 -68.65
N SER A 941 13.22 -24.58 -68.40
CA SER A 941 12.84 -25.28 -67.15
C SER A 941 13.63 -24.72 -65.96
N GLY A 942 14.92 -24.44 -66.12
CA GLY A 942 15.73 -23.75 -65.10
C GLY A 942 15.19 -22.36 -64.75
N GLN A 943 14.70 -21.60 -65.73
CA GLN A 943 14.00 -20.32 -65.47
C GLN A 943 12.71 -20.53 -64.65
N ARG A 944 11.94 -21.59 -64.92
CA ARG A 944 10.77 -21.96 -64.10
C ARG A 944 11.19 -22.43 -62.70
N PHE A 945 12.30 -23.16 -62.56
CA PHE A 945 12.84 -23.64 -61.29
C PHE A 945 13.29 -22.47 -60.40
N VAL A 946 14.10 -21.54 -60.92
CA VAL A 946 14.51 -20.32 -60.21
C VAL A 946 13.31 -19.40 -59.92
N LYS A 947 12.28 -19.36 -60.79
CA LYS A 947 11.02 -18.69 -60.47
C LYS A 947 10.30 -19.35 -59.29
N ARG A 948 10.19 -20.68 -59.26
CA ARG A 948 9.59 -21.43 -58.14
C ARG A 948 10.32 -21.17 -56.82
N LEU A 949 11.66 -21.17 -56.79
CA LEU A 949 12.42 -20.88 -55.56
C LEU A 949 12.20 -19.46 -55.00
N LYS A 950 11.72 -18.52 -55.82
CA LYS A 950 11.31 -17.16 -55.39
C LYS A 950 9.82 -17.03 -55.07
N ASP A 951 9.00 -18.00 -55.44
CA ASP A 951 7.53 -17.89 -55.42
C ASP A 951 7.00 -18.02 -53.99
N PRO A 952 6.35 -16.97 -53.43
CA PRO A 952 5.83 -17.02 -52.06
C PRO A 952 4.61 -17.94 -51.90
N ALA A 953 3.99 -18.39 -53.01
CA ALA A 953 2.93 -19.39 -52.98
C ALA A 953 3.46 -20.84 -53.02
N LEU A 954 4.78 -21.03 -53.18
CA LEU A 954 5.40 -22.34 -53.01
C LEU A 954 5.52 -22.67 -51.52
N LEU A 955 5.26 -23.93 -51.16
CA LEU A 955 5.67 -24.52 -49.89
C LEU A 955 6.40 -25.82 -50.22
N SER A 956 7.73 -25.81 -50.10
CA SER A 956 8.58 -26.96 -50.44
C SER A 956 9.80 -27.08 -49.53
N THR A 957 10.34 -28.29 -49.46
CA THR A 957 11.64 -28.59 -48.88
C THR A 957 12.67 -28.65 -50.00
N LEU A 958 13.74 -27.89 -49.86
CA LEU A 958 14.91 -27.95 -50.74
C LEU A 958 16.03 -28.70 -50.02
N PHE A 959 16.57 -29.71 -50.68
CA PHE A 959 17.77 -30.40 -50.23
C PHE A 959 18.98 -29.73 -50.89
N VAL A 960 19.99 -29.35 -50.09
CA VAL A 960 21.13 -28.56 -50.60
C VAL A 960 22.42 -29.28 -50.23
N PRO A 961 23.26 -29.70 -51.19
CA PRO A 961 24.58 -30.22 -50.87
C PRO A 961 25.48 -29.10 -50.34
N GLU A 962 26.22 -29.38 -49.27
CA GLU A 962 27.32 -28.53 -48.81
C GLU A 962 28.44 -28.46 -49.87
N ASN A 963 29.17 -27.34 -49.93
CA ASN A 963 30.29 -27.15 -50.87
C ASN A 963 31.36 -28.27 -50.77
N SER A 964 31.60 -28.83 -49.58
CA SER A 964 32.51 -29.99 -49.39
C SER A 964 32.03 -31.28 -50.08
N GLY A 965 30.71 -31.43 -50.25
CA GLY A 965 30.08 -32.55 -50.93
C GLY A 965 29.81 -32.32 -52.44
N LEU A 966 29.90 -31.07 -52.91
CA LEU A 966 29.74 -30.68 -54.32
C LEU A 966 30.90 -29.75 -54.73
N GLN A 967 31.98 -30.34 -55.23
CA GLN A 967 33.18 -29.60 -55.67
C GLN A 967 32.90 -28.71 -56.89
N ASP A 968 33.66 -27.63 -57.05
CA ASP A 968 33.47 -26.62 -58.12
C ASP A 968 33.59 -27.21 -59.54
N ASN A 969 34.33 -28.32 -59.69
CA ASN A 969 34.51 -29.07 -60.93
C ASN A 969 33.35 -30.02 -61.26
N GLN A 970 32.43 -30.27 -60.32
CA GLN A 970 31.35 -31.22 -60.44
C GLN A 970 30.08 -30.52 -60.91
N THR A 971 29.64 -30.86 -62.13
CA THR A 971 28.38 -30.38 -62.69
C THR A 971 27.24 -31.35 -62.39
N LEU A 972 26.05 -30.81 -62.16
CA LEU A 972 24.81 -31.59 -61.97
C LEU A 972 23.96 -31.50 -63.24
N SER A 973 23.27 -32.59 -63.60
CA SER A 973 22.34 -32.53 -64.74
C SER A 973 21.08 -31.72 -64.38
N GLN A 974 20.34 -31.31 -65.40
CA GLN A 974 19.07 -30.61 -65.24
C GLN A 974 18.05 -31.42 -64.42
N GLN A 975 18.08 -32.76 -64.56
CA GLN A 975 17.25 -33.67 -63.79
C GLN A 975 17.72 -33.79 -62.33
N ASP A 976 19.02 -33.82 -62.07
CA ASP A 976 19.55 -33.84 -60.70
C ASP A 976 19.14 -32.58 -59.94
N ILE A 977 19.22 -31.39 -60.57
CA ILE A 977 18.83 -30.12 -59.95
C ILE A 977 17.32 -30.10 -59.63
N GLU A 978 16.45 -30.55 -60.54
CA GLU A 978 15.01 -30.68 -60.23
C GLU A 978 14.71 -31.76 -59.16
N PHE A 979 15.56 -32.78 -59.01
CA PHE A 979 15.43 -33.84 -58.00
C PHE A 979 15.74 -33.39 -56.56
N HIS A 980 16.39 -32.22 -56.37
CA HIS A 980 16.68 -31.65 -55.04
C HIS A 980 15.49 -30.90 -54.40
N LEU A 981 14.38 -30.67 -55.11
CA LEU A 981 13.23 -29.89 -54.62
C LEU A 981 11.97 -30.76 -54.46
N SER A 982 11.36 -30.76 -53.27
CA SER A 982 10.09 -31.48 -53.02
C SER A 982 8.92 -30.88 -53.80
N GLU A 983 7.93 -31.70 -54.12
CA GLU A 983 6.68 -31.25 -54.74
C GLU A 983 5.61 -30.92 -53.69
N GLY A 984 5.60 -29.66 -53.24
CA GLY A 984 4.46 -29.07 -52.52
C GLY A 984 4.34 -29.41 -51.03
N GLN A 985 5.42 -29.81 -50.37
CA GLN A 985 5.43 -30.08 -48.92
C GLN A 985 6.68 -29.54 -48.23
N VAL A 986 6.47 -28.84 -47.10
CA VAL A 986 7.49 -28.47 -46.12
C VAL A 986 7.56 -29.57 -45.06
N LEU A 987 8.68 -30.29 -45.02
CA LEU A 987 8.87 -31.52 -44.26
C LEU A 987 10.03 -31.38 -43.26
N PRO A 988 9.79 -30.80 -42.07
CA PRO A 988 10.84 -30.63 -41.06
C PRO A 988 11.39 -31.98 -40.58
N LEU A 989 12.63 -32.02 -40.08
CA LEU A 989 13.43 -33.24 -39.91
C LEU A 989 12.69 -34.32 -39.08
N ARG A 990 11.98 -33.88 -38.04
CA ARG A 990 11.13 -34.71 -37.16
C ARG A 990 9.98 -35.45 -37.86
N GLN A 991 9.55 -35.01 -39.05
CA GLN A 991 8.53 -35.69 -39.85
C GLN A 991 9.12 -36.69 -40.84
N LEU A 992 10.43 -36.63 -41.12
CA LEU A 992 11.13 -37.47 -42.10
C LEU A 992 11.45 -38.87 -41.54
N ILE A 993 10.46 -39.54 -40.93
CA ILE A 993 10.65 -40.84 -40.27
C ILE A 993 11.14 -41.93 -41.23
N ASN A 994 11.77 -42.98 -40.68
CA ASN A 994 12.31 -44.09 -41.46
C ASN A 994 11.26 -44.71 -42.42
N GLY A 995 11.59 -44.84 -43.70
CA GLY A 995 10.69 -45.32 -44.74
C GLY A 995 9.83 -44.23 -45.43
N THR A 996 9.90 -42.98 -45.00
CA THR A 996 9.23 -41.85 -45.67
C THR A 996 9.67 -41.73 -47.13
N ARG A 997 8.71 -41.52 -48.03
CA ARG A 997 8.96 -41.21 -49.45
C ARG A 997 8.54 -39.77 -49.76
N ILE A 998 9.50 -38.94 -50.16
CA ILE A 998 9.29 -37.54 -50.52
C ILE A 998 9.16 -37.47 -52.04
N ARG A 999 8.05 -36.94 -52.56
CA ARG A 999 7.87 -36.74 -54.01
C ARG A 999 8.66 -35.54 -54.50
N THR A 1000 9.27 -35.68 -55.67
CA THR A 1000 9.91 -34.61 -56.46
C THR A 1000 9.46 -34.76 -57.91
N ARG A 1001 9.73 -33.79 -58.78
CA ARG A 1001 9.28 -33.85 -60.19
C ARG A 1001 9.94 -34.93 -61.03
N VAL A 1002 11.04 -35.49 -60.55
CA VAL A 1002 11.88 -36.45 -61.27
C VAL A 1002 11.83 -37.84 -60.60
N GLY A 1003 11.15 -37.99 -59.46
CA GLY A 1003 10.99 -39.29 -58.80
C GLY A 1003 10.55 -39.19 -57.34
N SER A 1004 11.06 -40.09 -56.50
CA SER A 1004 10.85 -40.02 -55.04
C SER A 1004 12.14 -40.27 -54.27
N LEU A 1005 12.47 -39.37 -53.36
CA LEU A 1005 13.53 -39.57 -52.37
C LEU A 1005 13.04 -40.52 -51.27
N THR A 1006 13.93 -41.39 -50.78
CA THR A 1006 13.67 -42.25 -49.61
C THR A 1006 14.38 -41.71 -48.38
N VAL A 1007 13.77 -41.84 -47.20
CA VAL A 1007 14.43 -41.48 -45.93
C VAL A 1007 14.76 -42.73 -45.11
N LEU A 1008 15.99 -42.79 -44.63
CA LEU A 1008 16.49 -43.85 -43.75
C LEU A 1008 16.85 -43.25 -42.37
N GLY A 1009 16.21 -43.81 -41.35
CA GLY A 1009 16.49 -43.48 -39.95
C GLY A 1009 17.57 -44.39 -39.37
N VAL A 1010 18.42 -43.84 -38.51
CA VAL A 1010 19.45 -44.59 -37.77
C VAL A 1010 19.16 -44.46 -36.27
N SER A 1011 19.13 -45.61 -35.59
CA SER A 1011 18.94 -45.71 -34.14
C SER A 1011 20.08 -45.00 -33.40
N ASN A 1012 19.74 -44.14 -32.45
CA ASN A 1012 20.72 -43.43 -31.64
C ASN A 1012 21.37 -44.41 -30.63
N MET A 1013 22.69 -44.59 -30.68
CA MET A 1013 23.39 -45.55 -29.80
C MET A 1013 23.41 -45.16 -28.31
N LEU A 1014 23.00 -43.93 -27.97
CA LEU A 1014 22.83 -43.48 -26.59
C LEU A 1014 21.38 -43.56 -26.08
N ASP A 1015 20.40 -43.68 -26.97
CA ASP A 1015 18.98 -43.90 -26.62
C ASP A 1015 18.27 -44.65 -27.77
N PRO A 1016 18.15 -46.00 -27.68
CA PRO A 1016 17.52 -46.82 -28.70
C PRO A 1016 16.04 -46.50 -28.97
N SER A 1017 15.35 -45.73 -28.12
CA SER A 1017 13.98 -45.29 -28.36
C SER A 1017 13.89 -44.15 -29.39
N THR A 1018 15.01 -43.46 -29.67
CA THR A 1018 15.07 -42.32 -30.59
C THR A 1018 15.60 -42.71 -31.97
N LEU A 1019 14.68 -42.91 -32.92
CA LEU A 1019 14.99 -43.08 -34.35
C LEU A 1019 15.27 -41.70 -34.98
N SER A 1020 16.55 -41.38 -35.17
CA SER A 1020 16.94 -40.11 -35.83
C SER A 1020 17.00 -40.26 -37.35
N SER A 1021 16.24 -39.43 -38.05
CA SER A 1021 16.16 -39.33 -39.50
C SER A 1021 17.39 -38.61 -40.08
N ARG A 1022 18.46 -39.36 -40.37
CA ARG A 1022 19.76 -38.78 -40.75
C ARG A 1022 20.21 -39.02 -42.18
N PHE A 1023 19.54 -39.87 -42.96
CA PHE A 1023 19.92 -40.15 -44.35
C PHE A 1023 18.76 -39.96 -45.32
N ILE A 1024 18.97 -39.11 -46.34
CA ILE A 1024 18.01 -38.84 -47.42
C ILE A 1024 18.63 -39.34 -48.72
N ASN A 1025 18.00 -40.35 -49.32
CA ASN A 1025 18.43 -41.02 -50.55
C ASN A 1025 19.92 -41.43 -50.56
N GLY A 1026 20.46 -41.85 -49.40
CA GLY A 1026 21.86 -42.24 -49.23
C GLY A 1026 22.84 -41.08 -48.98
N ARG A 1027 22.36 -39.87 -48.65
CA ARG A 1027 23.18 -38.73 -48.21
C ARG A 1027 22.89 -38.38 -46.76
N PHE A 1028 23.92 -38.17 -45.96
CA PHE A 1028 23.77 -37.74 -44.57
C PHE A 1028 23.28 -36.29 -44.51
N VAL A 1029 22.37 -35.98 -43.60
CA VAL A 1029 21.90 -34.61 -43.31
C VAL A 1029 22.88 -33.96 -42.33
N THR A 1030 23.65 -32.97 -42.79
CA THR A 1030 24.68 -32.29 -42.00
C THR A 1030 24.16 -31.09 -41.21
N ASP A 1031 23.12 -30.42 -41.72
CA ASP A 1031 22.34 -29.39 -41.03
C ASP A 1031 20.88 -29.43 -41.52
N SER A 1032 19.91 -28.89 -40.77
CA SER A 1032 18.48 -29.20 -40.96
C SER A 1032 17.53 -28.13 -40.44
N ASP A 1033 16.30 -28.13 -40.97
CA ASP A 1033 15.21 -27.23 -40.56
C ASP A 1033 15.53 -25.73 -40.73
N ILE A 1034 16.46 -25.38 -41.62
CA ILE A 1034 16.82 -23.99 -41.95
C ILE A 1034 15.59 -23.30 -42.59
N PRO A 1035 15.04 -22.23 -42.01
CA PRO A 1035 13.78 -21.64 -42.47
C PRO A 1035 13.95 -20.79 -43.73
N ALA A 1036 12.91 -20.77 -44.57
CA ALA A 1036 12.75 -19.83 -45.68
C ALA A 1036 11.28 -19.42 -45.81
N SER A 1037 10.99 -18.22 -46.33
CA SER A 1037 9.60 -17.70 -46.35
C SER A 1037 8.64 -18.44 -47.29
N ASN A 1038 9.16 -19.34 -48.12
CA ASN A 1038 8.40 -20.26 -48.99
C ASN A 1038 8.88 -21.72 -48.87
N GLY A 1039 9.54 -22.09 -47.75
CA GLY A 1039 10.05 -23.45 -47.60
C GLY A 1039 10.95 -23.69 -46.39
N ILE A 1040 11.69 -24.80 -46.46
CA ILE A 1040 12.83 -25.10 -45.56
C ILE A 1040 13.99 -25.70 -46.37
N ILE A 1041 15.20 -25.57 -45.84
CA ILE A 1041 16.41 -26.21 -46.37
C ILE A 1041 16.90 -27.29 -45.40
N HIS A 1042 17.23 -28.45 -45.95
CA HIS A 1042 18.06 -29.47 -45.29
C HIS A 1042 19.37 -29.60 -46.05
N VAL A 1043 20.49 -29.52 -45.32
CA VAL A 1043 21.85 -29.57 -45.88
C VAL A 1043 22.31 -31.03 -45.92
N LEU A 1044 22.87 -31.44 -47.05
CA LEU A 1044 23.34 -32.80 -47.30
C LEU A 1044 24.86 -32.83 -47.49
N GLN A 1045 25.49 -33.91 -47.04
CA GLN A 1045 26.92 -34.19 -47.22
C GLN A 1045 27.35 -34.42 -48.69
N GLY A 1046 26.45 -34.24 -49.66
CA GLY A 1046 26.72 -34.40 -51.10
C GLY A 1046 25.44 -34.46 -51.94
N PRO A 1047 25.54 -34.29 -53.26
CA PRO A 1047 24.38 -34.12 -54.14
C PRO A 1047 23.54 -35.37 -54.30
N LEU A 1048 22.25 -35.16 -54.49
CA LEU A 1048 21.26 -36.14 -54.93
C LEU A 1048 21.39 -36.34 -56.45
N ILE A 1049 21.24 -37.58 -56.91
CA ILE A 1049 21.29 -37.95 -58.33
C ILE A 1049 19.93 -38.55 -58.72
N ALA A 1050 19.38 -38.12 -59.84
CA ALA A 1050 18.06 -38.54 -60.33
C ALA A 1050 18.06 -39.99 -60.85
N PRO A 1051 16.94 -40.73 -60.70
CA PRO A 1051 16.79 -42.04 -61.34
C PRO A 1051 16.66 -41.90 -62.87
N PRO A 1052 17.10 -42.89 -63.65
CA PRO A 1052 16.96 -42.86 -65.11
C PRO A 1052 15.48 -42.89 -65.54
N PRO A 1053 15.10 -42.20 -66.63
CA PRO A 1053 13.71 -42.09 -67.05
C PRO A 1053 13.16 -43.42 -67.54
N HIS A 1054 12.01 -43.84 -66.99
CA HIS A 1054 11.26 -44.98 -67.51
C HIS A 1054 10.66 -44.67 -68.88
N GLN A 1055 10.90 -45.55 -69.86
CA GLN A 1055 10.15 -45.57 -71.11
C GLN A 1055 8.80 -46.25 -70.87
N GLU A 1056 7.69 -45.51 -70.96
CA GLU A 1056 6.38 -46.10 -71.23
C GLU A 1056 6.06 -46.03 -72.73
N MET A 1057 5.44 -47.09 -73.23
CA MET A 1057 5.28 -47.35 -74.66
C MET A 1057 3.92 -46.83 -75.17
N GLN A 1058 3.86 -46.48 -76.46
CA GLN A 1058 2.66 -45.87 -77.06
C GLN A 1058 1.43 -46.80 -76.98
N ALA A 1059 0.32 -46.26 -76.47
CA ALA A 1059 -1.03 -46.79 -76.72
C ALA A 1059 -1.68 -45.98 -77.86
N VAL A 1060 -2.28 -46.68 -78.83
CA VAL A 1060 -2.71 -46.10 -80.11
C VAL A 1060 -4.24 -46.20 -80.28
N HIS A 1061 -4.82 -45.19 -80.93
CA HIS A 1061 -6.22 -45.04 -81.33
C HIS A 1061 -7.31 -45.09 -80.23
N ARG A 1062 -7.96 -43.94 -80.04
CA ARG A 1062 -9.26 -43.69 -80.70
C ARG A 1062 -9.58 -42.20 -80.80
N ALA A 1063 -9.83 -41.73 -82.02
CA ALA A 1063 -10.54 -40.47 -82.25
C ALA A 1063 -12.04 -40.75 -82.36
N GLY A 1064 -12.87 -39.93 -81.72
CA GLY A 1064 -14.34 -40.03 -81.84
C GLY A 1064 -15.08 -39.38 -80.67
N MET A 1065 -16.15 -38.64 -80.98
CA MET A 1065 -17.17 -38.13 -80.04
C MET A 1065 -16.70 -37.12 -78.97
N GLY A 1066 -16.10 -36.00 -79.39
CA GLY A 1066 -15.93 -34.79 -78.56
C GLY A 1066 -17.05 -33.73 -78.72
N VAL A 1067 -17.96 -33.90 -79.68
CA VAL A 1067 -18.92 -32.86 -80.13
C VAL A 1067 -19.98 -32.50 -79.07
N GLY A 1068 -20.26 -33.39 -78.11
CA GLY A 1068 -21.28 -33.17 -77.08
C GLY A 1068 -20.92 -32.13 -76.00
N VAL A 1069 -19.64 -31.99 -75.65
CA VAL A 1069 -19.22 -31.11 -74.53
C VAL A 1069 -19.23 -29.63 -74.94
N VAL A 1070 -18.90 -29.32 -76.19
CA VAL A 1070 -18.95 -27.95 -76.73
C VAL A 1070 -20.39 -27.43 -76.73
N LEU A 1071 -21.37 -28.26 -77.11
CA LEU A 1071 -22.80 -27.90 -77.06
C LEU A 1071 -23.29 -27.60 -75.64
N LEU A 1072 -22.78 -28.31 -74.63
CA LEU A 1072 -23.12 -28.07 -73.23
C LEU A 1072 -22.58 -26.72 -72.72
N VAL A 1073 -21.35 -26.35 -73.10
CA VAL A 1073 -20.77 -25.03 -72.77
C VAL A 1073 -21.49 -23.89 -73.52
N VAL A 1074 -21.89 -24.11 -74.77
CA VAL A 1074 -22.69 -23.14 -75.55
C VAL A 1074 -24.09 -22.92 -74.94
N LEU A 1075 -24.75 -23.97 -74.44
CA LEU A 1075 -26.05 -23.83 -73.77
C LEU A 1075 -25.95 -23.04 -72.44
N VAL A 1076 -24.95 -23.34 -71.61
CA VAL A 1076 -24.77 -22.64 -70.32
C VAL A 1076 -24.40 -21.16 -70.51
N SER A 1077 -23.54 -20.84 -71.50
CA SER A 1077 -23.21 -19.45 -71.84
C SER A 1077 -24.40 -18.69 -72.46
N GLY A 1078 -25.26 -19.37 -73.21
CA GLY A 1078 -26.50 -18.77 -73.77
C GLY A 1078 -27.47 -18.27 -72.70
N ILE A 1079 -27.65 -18.99 -71.59
CA ILE A 1079 -28.53 -18.57 -70.48
C ILE A 1079 -28.00 -17.30 -69.79
N ILE A 1080 -26.67 -17.21 -69.59
CA ILE A 1080 -26.02 -16.04 -68.99
C ILE A 1080 -26.18 -14.80 -69.89
N PHE A 1081 -26.08 -14.97 -71.21
CA PHE A 1081 -26.25 -13.88 -72.18
C PHE A 1081 -27.66 -13.25 -72.12
N VAL A 1082 -28.72 -14.07 -72.00
CA VAL A 1082 -30.10 -13.57 -71.88
C VAL A 1082 -30.30 -12.77 -70.57
N GLY A 1083 -29.74 -13.22 -69.46
CA GLY A 1083 -29.82 -12.50 -68.18
C GLY A 1083 -29.15 -11.13 -68.22
N PHE A 1084 -27.95 -11.03 -68.80
CA PHE A 1084 -27.21 -9.77 -68.90
C PHE A 1084 -27.86 -8.75 -69.85
N HIS A 1085 -28.54 -9.23 -70.90
CA HIS A 1085 -29.25 -8.37 -71.86
C HIS A 1085 -30.47 -7.65 -71.25
N PHE A 1086 -31.10 -8.19 -70.21
CA PHE A 1086 -32.26 -7.55 -69.58
C PHE A 1086 -31.87 -6.45 -68.57
N TYR A 1087 -30.72 -6.58 -67.90
CA TYR A 1087 -30.28 -5.65 -66.85
C TYR A 1087 -29.60 -4.38 -67.39
N SER A 1088 -29.10 -4.39 -68.62
CA SER A 1088 -28.23 -3.33 -69.16
C SER A 1088 -28.95 -2.18 -69.88
N GLN A 1089 -30.25 -2.28 -70.17
CA GLN A 1089 -31.00 -1.26 -70.92
C GLN A 1089 -31.72 -0.22 -70.02
N LYS A 1090 -30.95 0.67 -69.36
CA LYS A 1090 -31.27 2.08 -68.99
C LYS A 1090 -30.00 2.81 -68.47
N THR A 1091 -28.95 2.90 -69.29
CA THR A 1091 -28.56 4.09 -70.10
C THR A 1091 -27.57 5.07 -69.44
N LYS A 1092 -26.33 5.02 -69.95
CA LYS A 1092 -25.30 6.10 -70.06
C LYS A 1092 -25.70 7.10 -71.20
N PRO A 1093 -24.96 8.17 -71.65
CA PRO A 1093 -23.47 8.30 -71.76
C PRO A 1093 -22.77 9.71 -71.78
N PHE A 1094 -21.44 9.70 -72.04
CA PHE A 1094 -20.49 10.73 -72.55
C PHE A 1094 -19.86 11.85 -71.68
N HIS A 1095 -18.54 11.71 -71.37
CA HIS A 1095 -17.34 12.40 -71.95
C HIS A 1095 -17.44 13.86 -72.49
N PHE A 1096 -16.39 14.73 -72.52
CA PHE A 1096 -14.92 14.61 -72.29
C PHE A 1096 -14.19 15.98 -72.03
N HIS A 1097 -13.01 15.96 -71.38
CA HIS A 1097 -11.80 16.84 -71.45
C HIS A 1097 -11.79 18.42 -71.39
N TYR A 1098 -11.21 18.95 -70.28
CA TYR A 1098 -9.88 19.63 -70.16
C TYR A 1098 -9.58 21.03 -70.82
N PHE A 1099 -9.47 22.12 -70.01
CA PHE A 1099 -8.31 23.07 -69.93
C PHE A 1099 -8.51 24.31 -69.00
N LYS A 1100 -7.41 24.72 -68.31
CA LYS A 1100 -6.93 26.06 -67.85
C LYS A 1100 -7.81 27.05 -67.02
N ASP A 1101 -7.15 28.14 -66.62
CA ASP A 1101 -7.42 29.09 -65.51
C ASP A 1101 -7.75 30.54 -65.97
N GLU A 1102 -7.85 31.45 -64.97
CA GLU A 1102 -7.67 32.94 -64.99
C GLU A 1102 -8.88 33.89 -65.23
N GLU A 1103 -9.05 34.83 -64.25
CA GLU A 1103 -9.52 36.25 -64.35
C GLU A 1103 -11.00 36.61 -64.68
N GLU A 1104 -11.67 37.65 -64.10
CA GLU A 1104 -11.39 38.54 -62.95
C GLU A 1104 -12.65 39.32 -62.43
N GLU A 1105 -12.54 40.03 -61.29
CA GLU A 1105 -13.38 41.16 -60.72
C GLU A 1105 -14.93 41.00 -60.58
N GLU A 1106 -15.67 41.43 -59.54
CA GLU A 1106 -15.52 41.96 -58.15
C GLU A 1106 -16.97 41.89 -57.50
N ALA A 1107 -17.48 42.45 -56.38
CA ALA A 1107 -17.11 43.30 -55.22
C ALA A 1107 -18.24 43.17 -54.14
N ALA A 1108 -18.13 43.56 -52.85
CA ALA A 1108 -17.00 43.69 -51.92
C ALA A 1108 -17.52 43.98 -50.48
N ALA A 1109 -16.79 43.53 -49.44
CA ALA A 1109 -16.93 43.88 -48.00
C ALA A 1109 -18.25 43.48 -47.26
N SER A 1110 -18.33 43.32 -45.92
CA SER A 1110 -17.37 43.59 -44.83
C SER A 1110 -17.58 42.73 -43.54
N ASN A 1111 -16.49 42.09 -43.05
CA ASN A 1111 -16.04 41.90 -41.64
C ASN A 1111 -16.83 41.24 -40.46
N ASN A 1112 -16.14 40.25 -39.84
CA ASN A 1112 -15.80 40.08 -38.40
C ASN A 1112 -16.71 39.41 -37.31
N SER A 1113 -16.48 38.10 -37.11
CA SER A 1113 -15.80 37.50 -35.93
C SER A 1113 -16.50 37.22 -34.57
N ARG A 1114 -15.96 36.18 -33.88
CA ARG A 1114 -15.82 35.94 -32.39
C ARG A 1114 -16.96 35.27 -31.55
N SER A 1115 -16.59 34.11 -30.95
CA SER A 1115 -16.46 33.89 -29.47
C SER A 1115 -17.53 33.17 -28.60
N ILE A 1116 -17.09 32.03 -27.98
CA ILE A 1116 -17.35 31.54 -26.59
C ILE A 1116 -18.64 30.77 -26.18
N CYS A 1117 -18.40 29.55 -25.61
CA CYS A 1117 -19.08 28.74 -24.56
C CYS A 1117 -20.59 28.34 -24.53
N ASN A 1118 -20.80 27.08 -24.08
CA ASN A 1118 -21.82 26.45 -23.18
C ASN A 1118 -22.99 27.29 -22.60
N PRO A 1119 -24.18 26.71 -22.26
CA PRO A 1119 -24.35 25.33 -21.70
C PRO A 1119 -25.62 24.50 -22.05
N VAL A 1120 -25.64 23.28 -21.49
CA VAL A 1120 -26.72 22.32 -21.11
C VAL A 1120 -28.21 22.73 -21.19
N TYR A 1121 -29.06 21.82 -21.71
CA TYR A 1121 -30.42 21.36 -21.24
C TYR A 1121 -31.09 20.50 -22.36
N GLU A 1122 -32.08 19.58 -22.19
CA GLU A 1122 -32.63 18.73 -21.09
C GLU A 1122 -33.55 17.62 -21.73
N ALA A 1123 -34.15 16.70 -20.93
CA ALA A 1123 -35.30 15.78 -21.25
C ALA A 1123 -35.06 14.61 -22.26
N GLU A 1124 -35.82 13.48 -22.32
CA GLU A 1124 -36.77 12.76 -21.41
C GLU A 1124 -36.92 11.26 -21.86
N PRO A 1125 -37.67 10.36 -21.16
CA PRO A 1125 -37.71 8.89 -21.39
C PRO A 1125 -39.08 8.26 -21.82
N GLU A 1126 -39.10 6.94 -22.07
CA GLU A 1126 -40.30 6.07 -22.17
C GLU A 1126 -40.09 4.76 -21.36
N HIS A 1127 -40.97 4.37 -20.41
CA HIS A 1127 -42.14 3.44 -20.50
C HIS A 1127 -41.79 1.94 -20.78
N ILE A 1128 -42.43 0.88 -20.23
CA ILE A 1128 -43.72 0.57 -19.54
C ILE A 1128 -43.41 -0.41 -18.35
N GLY A 1129 -44.16 -0.70 -17.27
CA GLY A 1129 -45.49 -0.30 -16.73
C GLY A 1129 -46.24 -1.50 -16.07
N SER A 1130 -47.39 -1.28 -15.39
CA SER A 1130 -48.29 -2.25 -14.68
C SER A 1130 -47.72 -2.94 -13.40
N GLU A 1131 -48.49 -3.23 -12.33
CA GLU A 1131 -49.90 -2.93 -11.97
C GLU A 1131 -50.10 -2.84 -10.42
N ALA A 1132 -51.30 -2.46 -9.94
CA ALA A 1132 -51.61 -2.00 -8.56
C ALA A 1132 -52.93 -2.66 -8.03
N PRO A 1133 -53.67 -2.18 -6.99
CA PRO A 1133 -53.43 -1.18 -5.91
C PRO A 1133 -53.57 -1.84 -4.50
N ASP A 1134 -53.78 -1.20 -3.33
CA ASP A 1134 -53.95 0.21 -2.88
C ASP A 1134 -53.14 0.38 -1.55
N ALA A 1135 -53.40 1.09 -0.43
CA ALA A 1135 -54.43 1.98 0.17
C ALA A 1135 -53.77 2.70 1.40
N THR A 1136 -54.21 3.83 2.00
CA THR A 1136 -55.16 4.93 1.72
C THR A 1136 -54.96 6.04 2.78
N VAL A 1137 -55.06 7.34 2.40
CA VAL A 1137 -55.62 8.49 3.20
C VAL A 1137 -54.96 8.87 4.56
N GLU A 1138 -54.66 10.13 4.96
CA GLU A 1138 -54.98 11.53 4.57
C GLU A 1138 -53.73 12.44 4.87
N LYS A 1139 -53.26 13.40 4.02
CA LYS A 1139 -53.54 14.88 3.89
C LYS A 1139 -53.37 15.74 5.18
N GLN A 1140 -53.00 17.04 5.19
CA GLN A 1140 -52.71 18.03 4.11
C GLN A 1140 -51.89 19.30 4.57
N HIS A 1141 -51.05 19.82 3.64
CA HIS A 1141 -50.79 21.24 3.21
C HIS A 1141 -50.38 22.47 4.09
N GLN A 1142 -49.31 23.16 3.61
CA GLN A 1142 -49.15 24.60 3.24
C GLN A 1142 -49.12 25.70 4.36
N ALA A 1143 -48.65 26.96 4.16
CA ALA A 1143 -48.31 27.76 2.94
C ALA A 1143 -47.24 28.90 3.17
N VAL A 1144 -46.66 29.45 2.07
CA VAL A 1144 -46.36 30.90 1.71
C VAL A 1144 -45.82 31.87 2.80
N ASN A 1145 -44.79 32.75 2.65
CA ASN A 1145 -43.97 33.30 1.53
C ASN A 1145 -42.54 33.69 2.07
N GLY A 1146 -41.59 34.40 1.42
CA GLY A 1146 -41.41 34.98 0.07
C GLY A 1146 -41.12 36.51 0.03
N GLY A 1147 -39.98 36.97 -0.53
CA GLY A 1147 -39.53 38.39 -0.63
C GLY A 1147 -38.08 38.58 -1.15
N SER A 1148 -37.61 39.81 -1.45
CA SER A 1148 -36.32 40.06 -2.16
C SER A 1148 -35.59 41.38 -1.79
N CYS A 1149 -34.30 41.45 -2.16
CA CYS A 1149 -33.40 42.62 -2.34
C CYS A 1149 -32.80 43.42 -1.13
N ASP A 1150 -31.47 43.36 -1.08
CA ASP A 1150 -30.48 44.46 -0.97
C ASP A 1150 -30.27 45.35 0.28
N LEU A 1151 -28.97 45.44 0.63
CA LEU A 1151 -28.21 46.60 1.14
C LEU A 1151 -28.73 47.40 2.36
N LEU A 1152 -28.03 47.28 3.51
CA LEU A 1152 -27.13 48.35 3.99
C LEU A 1152 -26.22 47.92 5.18
N GLN A 1153 -25.41 48.86 5.67
CA GLN A 1153 -24.19 48.65 6.46
C GLN A 1153 -24.36 48.60 8.00
N ASN A 1154 -23.35 47.98 8.64
CA ASN A 1154 -22.70 48.38 9.89
C ASN A 1154 -23.27 48.08 11.30
N SER A 1155 -22.33 47.57 12.12
CA SER A 1155 -22.10 47.83 13.56
C SER A 1155 -23.09 47.31 14.62
N GLY A 1156 -22.55 46.53 15.57
CA GLY A 1156 -23.23 46.14 16.81
C GLY A 1156 -22.78 44.79 17.36
N ALA A 1157 -21.65 44.75 18.10
CA ALA A 1157 -21.37 43.70 19.09
C ALA A 1157 -21.96 44.15 20.46
N PRO A 1158 -22.19 43.27 21.46
CA PRO A 1158 -21.29 42.20 21.90
C PRO A 1158 -21.55 40.82 21.29
#